data_AF-V6TR98-F1
#
_entry.id   AF-V6TR98-F1
#
_cell.length_a   1.000
_cell.length_b   1.000
_cell.length_c   1.000
_cell.angle_alpha   90.00
_cell.angle_beta   90.00
_cell.angle_gamma   90.00
#
_symmetry.space_group_name_H-M   'P 1'
#
loop_
_entity.id
_entity.type
_entity.pdbx_description
1 polymer ?
#
loop_
_entity_poly.entity_id
_entity_poly.type
_entity_poly.pdbx_seq_one_letter_code
_entity_poly.pdbx_strand_id
1 'polypeptide(L)'
;VLPLRAEAEQAAQRRGDPLRGLPHQPGGRDVQHGRRDREAPPHAHGRARRPQGLDGEGPAGGGQPQEHPPGVRLQPGPPVQQVLHKPYQGDDGAQGLPHEREHPRGLPPGLSQFCVGEESRLRVPPGRQTAHVHEPRPRPRAPRAGPPPADPVGRRPRDQGVLHPRGPAQGDRPREEAQDAPARLVRGLRDDDQHHPFLLCFHGANNATAAFWVRDYPSVEQMVVAAFTRLAELRCPQQVYFHNLNYDGAFILPYFDVKKDSIVTLGASKIIAFTAHVRISEDRKIKPVPIHFRDSYAMITAPLSKFGKMFNLDVHKEVLPYTFYSQENVRRLNEGHRPSLDEYLSYEVESRRNELIAVLLSMPEMVDENNTVDALAYAHYYCARDCRVLKEGFLQFRRQLLEVTKIDAFTVMTLPSVAYNFLINEGCFNLNTAPLLFVRQCVTGGRCMLRRNEKQYVEGEVMDFDAVSLYPSAMARLHTLKGHPKIVDPAVHDLPWLLAKDGCFLEIEIQEVPKALDFPLINRQTEKGRHFSNEPGPMFADNITIEDIVRYHHVPMDKIRVLRGYYYDEGKNTAIQTVIRKIFEARLKYKAEGNPIESIYKLIMNSCYGKSILKPVYKRMNTVDRAGLERELLDNSADILCWEPLYDGGRYLLKQSCPLISANSFPTFGVQVLSMSKRIMTEVMATAQDYNLPIYYTDTDSIHIDRASIEPLSVYFRQRFGRELIGKDLGQFHSDFPDSPSGEMYISRYFVGVGKKAYLDILVDSQGNKTYHARLKGIPEQALLNEARARMPNNYLAGLYNLYADLYNSKPQTFNLLYEGAVRFVRDANLAYRCRVIFEKEPAEQIGGELRLHQ
;
A
#
# COMPACT_ATOMS: atom_id res chain seq x y z
N VAL A 1 33.32 -6.53 4.24
CA VAL A 1 33.67 -7.96 4.31
C VAL A 1 35.19 -8.11 4.43
N LEU A 2 35.78 -7.70 5.56
CA LEU A 2 37.24 -7.70 5.75
C LEU A 2 37.75 -8.02 7.19
N PRO A 3 37.02 -7.78 8.30
CA PRO A 3 37.53 -8.13 9.64
C PRO A 3 37.60 -9.64 9.92
N LEU A 4 36.58 -10.39 9.48
CA LEU A 4 36.30 -11.79 9.86
C LEU A 4 37.37 -12.84 9.45
N ARG A 5 38.48 -12.44 8.82
CA ARG A 5 39.54 -13.38 8.41
C ARG A 5 40.58 -13.64 9.50
N ALA A 6 40.87 -12.65 10.34
CA ALA A 6 41.92 -12.74 11.37
C ALA A 6 41.56 -13.66 12.55
N GLU A 7 40.28 -13.76 12.90
CA GLU A 7 39.82 -14.55 14.05
C GLU A 7 39.87 -16.07 13.77
N ALA A 8 39.67 -16.47 12.50
CA ALA A 8 39.76 -17.87 12.08
C ALA A 8 41.20 -18.43 12.20
N GLU A 9 42.21 -17.61 11.91
CA GLU A 9 43.62 -18.04 11.92
C GLU A 9 44.14 -18.27 13.35
N GLN A 10 43.66 -17.51 14.34
CA GLN A 10 43.99 -17.75 15.76
C GLN A 10 43.31 -18.99 16.36
N ALA A 11 42.18 -19.44 15.78
CA ALA A 11 41.52 -20.67 16.22
C ALA A 11 42.29 -21.94 15.79
N ALA A 12 42.89 -21.91 14.59
CA ALA A 12 43.63 -23.04 14.03
C ALA A 12 44.90 -23.40 14.84
N GLN A 13 45.56 -22.40 15.44
CA GLN A 13 46.81 -22.59 16.19
C GLN A 13 46.65 -23.26 17.57
N ARG A 14 45.42 -23.55 18.02
CA ARG A 14 45.14 -24.08 19.37
C ARG A 14 44.91 -25.59 19.46
N ARG A 15 45.14 -26.35 18.38
CA ARG A 15 45.03 -27.82 18.38
C ARG A 15 46.31 -28.44 17.85
N GLY A 16 47.05 -29.09 18.74
CA GLY A 16 48.25 -29.86 18.39
C GLY A 16 47.90 -31.19 17.69
N ASP A 17 48.77 -31.56 16.76
CA ASP A 17 48.81 -32.86 16.09
C ASP A 17 49.18 -33.99 17.10
N PRO A 18 48.84 -35.28 16.84
CA PRO A 18 49.79 -36.10 16.07
C PRO A 18 49.17 -37.17 15.14
N LEU A 19 49.68 -37.33 13.92
CA LEU A 19 50.49 -38.50 13.51
C LEU A 19 50.83 -38.58 12.00
N ARG A 20 52.08 -38.20 11.67
CA ARG A 20 53.05 -38.83 10.74
C ARG A 20 52.55 -39.88 9.70
N GLY A 21 52.82 -39.59 8.41
CA GLY A 21 52.85 -40.60 7.33
C GLY A 21 53.34 -40.05 5.97
N LEU A 22 54.64 -40.20 5.67
CA LEU A 22 55.30 -39.91 4.38
C LEU A 22 55.60 -41.25 3.63
N PRO A 23 55.96 -41.33 2.32
CA PRO A 23 56.47 -40.24 1.45
C PRO A 23 56.04 -40.19 -0.05
N HIS A 24 56.33 -39.03 -0.68
CA HIS A 24 56.77 -38.77 -2.08
C HIS A 24 55.93 -39.11 -3.35
N GLN A 25 56.23 -38.30 -4.39
CA GLN A 25 55.80 -38.27 -5.80
C GLN A 25 56.69 -39.21 -6.68
N PRO A 26 56.66 -39.26 -8.05
CA PRO A 26 55.91 -38.44 -9.04
C PRO A 26 55.37 -39.18 -10.31
N GLY A 27 54.71 -38.43 -11.21
CA GLY A 27 54.72 -38.70 -12.66
C GLY A 27 53.37 -38.71 -13.39
N GLY A 28 53.39 -38.35 -14.69
CA GLY A 28 52.24 -38.44 -15.63
C GLY A 28 51.89 -37.11 -16.33
N ARG A 29 51.86 -37.11 -17.67
CA ARG A 29 51.43 -35.98 -18.52
C ARG A 29 50.30 -36.42 -19.48
N ASP A 30 49.64 -35.41 -20.07
CA ASP A 30 48.83 -35.46 -21.30
C ASP A 30 47.52 -36.27 -21.17
N VAL A 31 46.41 -35.97 -21.86
CA VAL A 31 46.22 -35.63 -23.30
C VAL A 31 45.16 -34.53 -23.50
N GLN A 32 45.14 -33.91 -24.69
CA GLN A 32 44.25 -32.80 -25.08
C GLN A 32 42.89 -33.19 -25.70
N HIS A 33 41.96 -32.23 -25.60
CA HIS A 33 40.92 -31.87 -26.59
C HIS A 33 39.67 -32.76 -26.80
N GLY A 34 38.53 -32.05 -26.87
CA GLY A 34 37.22 -32.56 -27.31
C GLY A 34 36.13 -31.49 -27.19
N ARG A 35 35.92 -30.66 -28.23
CA ARG A 35 34.74 -29.77 -28.31
C ARG A 35 33.51 -30.58 -28.72
N ARG A 36 32.32 -30.14 -28.27
CA ARG A 36 31.05 -30.27 -29.01
C ARG A 36 30.04 -29.21 -28.54
N ASP A 37 29.01 -29.01 -29.35
CA ASP A 37 28.34 -27.72 -29.51
C ASP A 37 26.93 -27.65 -28.88
N ARG A 38 26.30 -26.49 -29.07
CA ARG A 38 24.95 -26.14 -28.60
C ARG A 38 23.89 -26.71 -29.53
N GLU A 39 22.74 -27.11 -28.98
CA GLU A 39 21.49 -27.32 -29.74
C GLU A 39 20.40 -26.32 -29.32
N ALA A 40 19.36 -26.21 -30.16
CA ALA A 40 18.34 -25.16 -30.14
C ALA A 40 16.90 -25.77 -30.10
N PRO A 41 15.86 -25.00 -29.75
CA PRO A 41 14.53 -25.57 -29.48
C PRO A 41 13.69 -25.83 -30.75
N PRO A 42 12.75 -26.79 -30.72
CA PRO A 42 11.88 -27.12 -31.84
C PRO A 42 10.65 -26.18 -31.96
N HIS A 43 10.28 -25.85 -33.20
CA HIS A 43 9.01 -25.21 -33.56
C HIS A 43 8.00 -26.22 -34.14
N ALA A 44 6.72 -25.82 -34.22
CA ALA A 44 5.61 -26.66 -34.67
C ALA A 44 5.34 -26.60 -36.19
N HIS A 45 4.73 -27.66 -36.74
CA HIS A 45 3.82 -27.56 -37.89
C HIS A 45 2.93 -28.81 -38.05
N GLY A 46 1.72 -28.64 -38.59
CA GLY A 46 0.79 -29.72 -38.97
C GLY A 46 -0.60 -29.17 -39.31
N ARG A 47 -1.10 -29.40 -40.54
CA ARG A 47 -2.42 -28.91 -41.02
C ARG A 47 -3.39 -30.04 -41.36
N ALA A 48 -4.61 -29.89 -40.85
CA ALA A 48 -5.93 -30.37 -41.33
C ALA A 48 -6.06 -31.47 -42.42
N ARG A 49 -6.93 -32.46 -42.15
CA ARG A 49 -7.89 -33.06 -43.11
C ARG A 49 -9.12 -33.69 -42.39
N ARG A 50 -10.24 -33.73 -43.10
CA ARG A 50 -11.53 -34.48 -42.91
C ARG A 50 -11.91 -35.03 -44.32
N PRO A 51 -12.96 -35.86 -44.57
CA PRO A 51 -14.10 -36.26 -43.73
C PRO A 51 -14.37 -37.81 -43.76
N GLN A 52 -15.65 -38.22 -43.63
CA GLN A 52 -16.26 -39.59 -43.50
C GLN A 52 -16.37 -40.08 -42.04
N GLY A 53 -17.45 -40.73 -41.58
CA GLY A 53 -18.78 -40.98 -42.19
C GLY A 53 -19.61 -41.99 -41.37
N LEU A 54 -20.95 -42.05 -41.55
CA LEU A 54 -21.92 -42.98 -40.92
C LEU A 54 -22.15 -42.79 -39.39
N ASP A 55 -23.26 -43.18 -38.74
CA ASP A 55 -24.70 -43.32 -39.12
C ASP A 55 -25.57 -43.41 -37.83
N GLY A 56 -26.87 -43.02 -37.90
CA GLY A 56 -27.92 -43.30 -36.89
C GLY A 56 -27.84 -42.55 -35.53
N GLU A 57 -28.93 -42.29 -34.79
CA GLU A 57 -30.38 -42.40 -35.03
C GLU A 57 -31.12 -41.23 -34.31
N GLY A 58 -32.37 -40.95 -34.71
CA GLY A 58 -33.38 -40.19 -33.93
C GLY A 58 -34.62 -41.08 -33.72
N PRO A 59 -35.83 -40.56 -33.38
CA PRO A 59 -36.29 -39.17 -33.19
C PRO A 59 -36.75 -38.96 -31.71
N ALA A 60 -37.62 -38.03 -31.27
CA ALA A 60 -38.41 -36.90 -31.81
C ALA A 60 -38.43 -35.80 -30.71
N GLY A 61 -38.91 -34.56 -30.83
CA GLY A 61 -39.74 -33.79 -31.78
C GLY A 61 -40.41 -32.66 -30.95
N GLY A 62 -40.98 -31.57 -31.45
CA GLY A 62 -41.07 -30.97 -32.79
C GLY A 62 -41.76 -29.58 -32.66
N GLY A 63 -41.69 -28.72 -33.67
CA GLY A 63 -42.38 -27.40 -33.65
C GLY A 63 -41.69 -26.28 -34.45
N GLN A 64 -42.42 -25.73 -35.43
CA GLN A 64 -42.08 -24.59 -36.31
C GLN A 64 -43.44 -24.00 -36.80
N PRO A 65 -43.49 -22.92 -37.62
CA PRO A 65 -42.89 -21.58 -37.45
C PRO A 65 -43.89 -20.44 -37.80
N GLN A 66 -43.48 -19.16 -37.70
CA GLN A 66 -44.05 -17.97 -38.39
C GLN A 66 -43.22 -16.71 -37.97
N GLU A 67 -43.07 -15.61 -38.73
CA GLU A 67 -43.00 -15.36 -40.18
C GLU A 67 -42.25 -13.99 -40.41
N HIS A 68 -41.90 -13.63 -41.66
CA HIS A 68 -41.18 -12.37 -42.05
C HIS A 68 -42.13 -11.45 -42.88
N PRO A 69 -41.74 -10.30 -43.55
CA PRO A 69 -40.47 -9.55 -43.71
C PRO A 69 -40.71 -8.00 -43.55
N PRO A 70 -40.12 -7.00 -44.30
CA PRO A 70 -38.86 -6.88 -45.07
C PRO A 70 -38.01 -5.58 -44.84
N GLY A 71 -36.76 -5.56 -45.39
CA GLY A 71 -36.01 -4.33 -45.75
C GLY A 71 -34.92 -3.87 -44.75
N VAL A 72 -33.76 -3.33 -45.14
CA VAL A 72 -33.20 -2.91 -46.46
C VAL A 72 -31.73 -3.36 -46.60
N ARG A 73 -31.23 -3.54 -47.83
CA ARG A 73 -29.83 -3.93 -48.14
C ARG A 73 -28.91 -2.73 -48.40
N LEU A 74 -27.61 -2.90 -48.13
CA LEU A 74 -26.51 -2.39 -48.99
C LEU A 74 -25.38 -3.44 -49.09
N GLN A 75 -24.55 -3.34 -50.14
CA GLN A 75 -23.50 -4.33 -50.49
C GLN A 75 -22.07 -3.75 -50.40
N PRO A 76 -21.03 -4.59 -50.24
CA PRO A 76 -19.62 -4.17 -50.25
C PRO A 76 -19.02 -4.07 -51.67
N GLY A 77 -17.92 -3.32 -51.83
CA GLY A 77 -17.15 -3.18 -53.07
C GLY A 77 -15.65 -3.55 -52.93
N PRO A 78 -14.91 -3.78 -54.05
CA PRO A 78 -13.57 -4.42 -54.04
C PRO A 78 -12.37 -3.49 -54.38
N PRO A 79 -11.09 -3.96 -54.32
CA PRO A 79 -9.89 -3.10 -54.28
C PRO A 79 -8.98 -3.09 -55.54
N VAL A 80 -8.22 -1.99 -55.74
CA VAL A 80 -7.17 -1.73 -56.79
C VAL A 80 -6.23 -0.61 -56.28
N GLN A 81 -4.91 -0.49 -56.55
CA GLN A 81 -3.80 -1.46 -56.78
C GLN A 81 -2.41 -0.81 -56.46
N GLN A 82 -1.61 -0.36 -57.45
CA GLN A 82 -0.25 0.24 -57.29
C GLN A 82 0.14 1.15 -58.49
N VAL A 83 1.04 2.13 -58.25
CA VAL A 83 2.09 2.76 -59.13
C VAL A 83 2.52 4.07 -58.40
N LEU A 84 3.77 4.43 -58.03
CA LEU A 84 5.15 4.29 -58.55
C LEU A 84 5.56 5.45 -59.49
N HIS A 85 6.33 6.45 -59.01
CA HIS A 85 7.36 7.16 -59.79
C HIS A 85 8.39 7.94 -58.91
N LYS A 86 9.40 8.56 -59.54
CA LYS A 86 10.67 9.08 -58.96
C LYS A 86 10.81 10.62 -59.04
N PRO A 87 11.84 11.25 -58.41
CA PRO A 87 11.93 12.71 -58.22
C PRO A 87 12.55 13.49 -59.41
N TYR A 88 12.62 14.83 -59.25
CA TYR A 88 13.29 15.76 -60.16
C TYR A 88 14.46 16.50 -59.48
N GLN A 89 15.33 17.16 -60.27
CA GLN A 89 16.57 17.84 -59.85
C GLN A 89 16.59 19.32 -60.28
N GLY A 90 17.55 20.09 -59.72
CA GLY A 90 18.12 21.32 -60.30
C GLY A 90 17.80 22.62 -59.56
N ASP A 91 18.70 23.62 -59.47
CA ASP A 91 20.13 23.70 -59.89
C ASP A 91 20.89 24.80 -59.07
N ASP A 92 22.23 24.70 -59.04
CA ASP A 92 23.31 25.72 -58.92
C ASP A 92 23.26 26.94 -57.95
N GLY A 93 24.39 27.50 -57.48
CA GLY A 93 25.82 27.17 -57.71
C GLY A 93 26.81 28.17 -57.05
N ALA A 94 28.08 28.17 -57.51
CA ALA A 94 29.28 28.95 -57.04
C ALA A 94 29.91 28.49 -55.68
N GLN A 95 31.15 27.95 -55.62
CA GLN A 95 32.52 28.52 -55.83
C GLN A 95 33.04 29.36 -54.62
N GLY A 96 34.28 29.16 -54.10
CA GLY A 96 35.38 28.26 -54.49
C GLY A 96 36.53 28.12 -53.45
N LEU A 97 37.64 27.50 -53.87
CA LEU A 97 38.90 27.20 -53.13
C LEU A 97 39.99 28.30 -53.39
N PRO A 98 41.32 28.19 -53.07
CA PRO A 98 42.11 27.18 -52.33
C PRO A 98 43.20 27.73 -51.34
N HIS A 99 43.86 26.85 -50.56
CA HIS A 99 45.31 26.53 -50.68
C HIS A 99 45.84 25.53 -49.61
N GLU A 100 47.00 24.93 -49.88
CA GLU A 100 47.63 23.86 -49.08
C GLU A 100 48.70 24.36 -48.08
N ARG A 101 49.19 23.44 -47.21
CA ARG A 101 50.63 23.12 -47.09
C ARG A 101 50.90 21.83 -46.31
N GLU A 102 52.16 21.39 -46.34
CA GLU A 102 52.55 19.98 -46.16
C GLU A 102 53.16 19.61 -44.79
N HIS A 103 53.35 18.29 -44.64
CA HIS A 103 54.17 17.50 -43.69
C HIS A 103 55.59 18.06 -43.36
N PRO A 104 56.32 17.61 -42.29
CA PRO A 104 56.50 16.18 -41.95
C PRO A 104 56.80 15.68 -40.50
N ARG A 105 56.62 14.35 -40.34
CA ARG A 105 57.39 13.33 -39.55
C ARG A 105 57.90 13.62 -38.13
N GLY A 106 57.56 12.72 -37.19
CA GLY A 106 58.31 12.42 -35.96
C GLY A 106 57.82 11.15 -35.25
N LEU A 107 58.72 10.28 -34.77
CA LEU A 107 58.45 9.05 -33.99
C LEU A 107 59.58 8.82 -32.94
N PRO A 108 59.42 7.92 -31.94
CA PRO A 108 59.92 8.12 -30.56
C PRO A 108 61.24 7.36 -30.26
N PRO A 109 61.79 7.42 -29.02
CA PRO A 109 61.42 6.45 -27.95
C PRO A 109 61.53 7.01 -26.50
N GLY A 110 61.37 6.16 -25.47
CA GLY A 110 61.89 6.45 -24.11
C GLY A 110 61.25 5.65 -22.95
N LEU A 111 62.08 4.94 -22.15
CA LEU A 111 61.70 4.19 -20.94
C LEU A 111 62.75 4.36 -19.83
N SER A 112 62.34 4.77 -18.63
CA SER A 112 62.99 4.51 -17.31
C SER A 112 62.07 5.04 -16.18
N GLN A 113 61.89 4.49 -14.98
CA GLN A 113 62.57 3.55 -14.05
C GLN A 113 63.36 4.18 -12.88
N PHE A 114 62.85 3.95 -11.66
CA PHE A 114 63.54 3.91 -10.34
C PHE A 114 64.18 5.25 -9.83
N CYS A 115 64.53 5.45 -8.53
CA CYS A 115 64.55 4.57 -7.34
C CYS A 115 64.49 5.38 -6.01
N VAL A 116 64.03 4.76 -4.90
CA VAL A 116 64.45 4.92 -3.46
C VAL A 116 64.46 6.33 -2.81
N GLY A 117 64.21 6.56 -1.50
CA GLY A 117 63.84 5.74 -0.32
C GLY A 117 63.29 6.73 0.75
N GLU A 118 63.14 6.50 2.05
CA GLU A 118 63.20 5.40 3.03
C GLU A 118 62.89 6.08 4.40
N GLU A 119 62.14 5.41 5.30
CA GLU A 119 62.04 5.57 6.77
C GLU A 119 61.95 7.01 7.44
N SER A 120 61.37 7.23 8.62
CA SER A 120 61.31 6.35 9.80
C SER A 120 60.12 6.61 10.77
N ARG A 121 59.96 5.63 11.67
CA ARG A 121 58.90 5.34 12.64
C ARG A 121 58.64 6.42 13.71
N LEU A 122 57.40 6.47 14.26
CA LEU A 122 57.13 6.21 15.70
C LEU A 122 55.62 6.03 16.02
N ARG A 123 55.25 5.85 17.30
CA ARG A 123 54.01 5.23 17.80
C ARG A 123 53.22 6.09 18.82
N VAL A 124 51.88 6.12 18.70
CA VAL A 124 50.85 6.00 19.81
C VAL A 124 50.80 7.13 20.88
N PRO A 125 49.66 7.46 21.55
CA PRO A 125 48.21 7.37 21.25
C PRO A 125 47.54 8.79 21.26
N PRO A 126 46.20 8.88 21.42
CA PRO A 126 45.58 9.94 22.23
C PRO A 126 44.91 9.39 23.51
N GLY A 127 45.04 10.13 24.63
CA GLY A 127 44.50 9.78 25.94
C GLY A 127 43.39 10.72 26.44
N ARG A 128 42.94 10.49 27.68
CA ARG A 128 41.79 11.16 28.34
C ARG A 128 41.92 12.68 28.51
N GLN A 129 40.76 13.32 28.67
CA GLN A 129 40.55 14.71 29.10
C GLN A 129 41.07 14.98 30.52
N THR A 130 41.49 16.23 30.77
CA THR A 130 41.57 16.89 32.09
C THR A 130 41.12 18.36 31.97
N ALA A 131 40.82 19.04 33.09
CA ALA A 131 39.96 20.23 33.12
C ALA A 131 40.57 21.47 33.82
N HIS A 132 39.76 22.54 33.96
CA HIS A 132 39.94 23.74 34.81
C HIS A 132 40.87 24.87 34.25
N VAL A 133 40.78 26.16 34.62
CA VAL A 133 40.03 26.84 35.72
C VAL A 133 39.77 28.37 35.51
N HIS A 134 38.96 28.98 36.41
CA HIS A 134 38.84 30.42 36.84
C HIS A 134 37.78 31.41 36.26
N GLU A 135 37.51 32.46 37.07
CA GLU A 135 36.39 33.45 37.08
C GLU A 135 36.96 34.93 36.94
N PRO A 136 36.41 36.08 37.47
CA PRO A 136 35.09 36.43 38.09
C PRO A 136 34.45 37.85 37.85
N ARG A 137 33.09 37.93 37.93
CA ARG A 137 32.22 39.01 38.52
C ARG A 137 32.35 40.49 38.00
N PRO A 138 31.54 41.52 38.43
CA PRO A 138 30.38 41.60 39.35
C PRO A 138 29.10 42.31 38.78
N ARG A 139 28.10 42.62 39.65
CA ARG A 139 26.88 43.46 39.40
C ARG A 139 26.93 44.82 40.13
N PRO A 140 26.04 45.79 39.80
CA PRO A 140 24.87 46.14 40.66
C PRO A 140 23.57 46.33 39.80
N ARG A 141 22.44 47.03 40.11
CA ARG A 141 21.86 47.78 41.27
C ARG A 141 20.29 47.80 41.17
N ALA A 142 19.58 48.47 42.10
CA ALA A 142 18.12 48.83 42.07
C ALA A 142 17.90 50.16 42.86
N PRO A 143 16.73 50.85 42.89
CA PRO A 143 15.63 50.53 43.88
C PRO A 143 14.18 51.14 43.68
N ARG A 144 13.23 50.83 44.60
CA ARG A 144 11.99 51.60 45.05
C ARG A 144 10.80 51.78 44.05
N ALA A 145 9.53 52.02 44.44
CA ALA A 145 8.72 51.92 45.70
C ALA A 145 7.17 51.98 45.37
N GLY A 146 6.27 51.89 46.38
CA GLY A 146 4.79 52.08 46.28
C GLY A 146 4.22 52.90 47.46
N PRO A 147 2.97 52.72 47.99
CA PRO A 147 1.85 51.89 47.51
C PRO A 147 0.40 52.55 47.46
N PRO A 148 -0.59 52.37 48.39
CA PRO A 148 -2.05 52.23 48.07
C PRO A 148 -2.93 53.28 48.85
N PRO A 149 -4.20 53.09 49.33
CA PRO A 149 -5.27 52.06 49.12
C PRO A 149 -6.73 52.61 48.94
N ALA A 150 -7.73 51.72 48.77
CA ALA A 150 -9.11 51.91 49.29
C ALA A 150 -9.89 50.56 49.45
N ASP A 151 -10.67 50.43 50.54
CA ASP A 151 -11.59 49.34 50.96
C ASP A 151 -12.94 50.02 51.36
N PRO A 152 -14.11 49.38 51.68
CA PRO A 152 -14.26 48.60 52.94
C PRO A 152 -15.37 47.49 53.04
N VAL A 153 -14.98 46.32 53.61
CA VAL A 153 -15.65 45.61 54.76
C VAL A 153 -16.98 44.84 54.59
N GLY A 154 -17.03 43.58 55.11
CA GLY A 154 -18.21 42.68 55.08
C GLY A 154 -18.42 41.59 56.18
N ARG A 155 -17.80 41.68 57.37
CA ARG A 155 -18.11 40.91 58.64
C ARG A 155 -17.89 39.35 58.75
N ARG A 156 -16.81 38.99 59.49
CA ARG A 156 -16.78 38.17 60.74
C ARG A 156 -17.00 36.60 60.73
N PRO A 157 -16.55 35.85 61.78
CA PRO A 157 -15.72 34.63 61.55
C PRO A 157 -15.96 33.40 62.48
N ARG A 158 -14.98 32.47 62.50
CA ARG A 158 -14.65 31.39 63.50
C ARG A 158 -15.42 30.05 63.36
N ASP A 159 -14.91 28.88 63.80
CA ASP A 159 -13.79 28.61 64.75
C ASP A 159 -12.92 27.34 64.41
N GLN A 160 -11.83 27.19 65.20
CA GLN A 160 -10.93 26.04 65.57
C GLN A 160 -11.35 24.59 65.20
N GLY A 161 -10.52 23.53 65.14
CA GLY A 161 -9.11 23.16 65.48
C GLY A 161 -8.92 21.64 65.15
N VAL A 162 -8.00 20.77 65.61
CA VAL A 162 -6.74 20.73 66.43
C VAL A 162 -5.91 19.49 65.92
N LEU A 163 -4.69 19.20 66.38
CA LEU A 163 -3.80 18.10 65.88
C LEU A 163 -3.38 17.02 66.91
N HIS A 164 -3.12 15.78 66.41
CA HIS A 164 -2.08 14.78 66.83
C HIS A 164 -2.08 14.18 68.27
N PRO A 165 -1.54 12.94 68.57
CA PRO A 165 -0.11 12.55 68.36
C PRO A 165 0.35 11.05 68.22
N ARG A 166 1.52 10.87 67.55
CA ARG A 166 2.72 10.00 67.81
C ARG A 166 2.64 8.49 68.26
N GLY A 167 2.92 7.57 67.30
CA GLY A 167 3.88 6.40 67.34
C GLY A 167 3.87 5.32 68.45
N PRO A 168 4.77 4.30 68.45
CA PRO A 168 5.81 3.91 67.45
C PRO A 168 5.89 2.37 67.13
N ALA A 169 6.95 1.96 66.41
CA ALA A 169 7.64 0.64 66.38
C ALA A 169 7.20 -0.53 65.43
N GLN A 170 8.14 -0.86 64.53
CA GLN A 170 8.56 -2.14 63.90
C GLN A 170 7.67 -3.42 63.90
N GLY A 171 7.58 -4.06 62.72
CA GLY A 171 7.14 -5.45 62.55
C GLY A 171 7.12 -5.95 61.08
N ASP A 172 8.26 -6.47 60.60
CA ASP A 172 8.49 -7.33 59.40
C ASP A 172 7.94 -6.97 57.99
N ARG A 173 8.59 -7.56 56.98
CA ARG A 173 8.18 -7.48 55.55
C ARG A 173 7.28 -8.67 55.19
N PRO A 174 6.41 -8.53 54.17
CA PRO A 174 6.78 -9.22 52.93
C PRO A 174 6.52 -8.42 51.63
N ARG A 175 7.39 -8.72 50.65
CA ARG A 175 7.21 -8.72 49.17
C ARG A 175 6.36 -7.62 48.51
N GLU A 176 7.02 -6.90 47.60
CA GLU A 176 6.36 -6.18 46.50
C GLU A 176 5.68 -7.20 45.56
N GLU A 177 4.36 -7.14 45.46
CA GLU A 177 3.63 -7.71 44.31
C GLU A 177 3.49 -6.62 43.24
N ALA A 178 3.80 -6.96 41.99
CA ALA A 178 3.59 -6.06 40.87
C ALA A 178 2.08 -5.83 40.68
N GLN A 179 1.67 -4.58 40.46
CA GLN A 179 0.26 -4.24 40.27
C GLN A 179 -0.20 -4.71 38.89
N ASP A 180 -0.83 -5.89 38.84
CA ASP A 180 -1.56 -6.36 37.66
C ASP A 180 -2.65 -5.34 37.31
N ALA A 181 -2.68 -4.92 36.03
CA ALA A 181 -3.72 -4.04 35.55
C ALA A 181 -5.06 -4.80 35.52
N PRO A 182 -6.14 -4.27 36.14
CA PRO A 182 -7.41 -4.99 36.20
C PRO A 182 -7.95 -5.22 34.78
N ALA A 183 -8.20 -6.48 34.43
CA ALA A 183 -8.70 -6.88 33.12
C ALA A 183 -10.04 -6.18 32.83
N ARG A 184 -9.99 -5.18 31.93
CA ARG A 184 -11.15 -4.39 31.54
C ARG A 184 -12.05 -5.24 30.65
N LEU A 185 -13.37 -5.05 30.74
CA LEU A 185 -14.36 -5.85 30.02
C LEU A 185 -15.12 -5.01 29.00
N VAL A 186 -15.29 -5.56 27.80
CA VAL A 186 -16.47 -5.31 26.97
C VAL A 186 -17.49 -6.39 27.32
N ARG A 187 -18.79 -6.11 27.19
CA ARG A 187 -19.84 -7.09 27.52
C ARG A 187 -19.65 -8.37 26.70
N GLY A 188 -19.32 -9.47 27.37
CA GLY A 188 -19.04 -10.79 26.76
C GLY A 188 -17.58 -11.08 26.44
N LEU A 189 -16.69 -10.09 26.33
CA LEU A 189 -15.29 -10.29 25.88
C LEU A 189 -14.29 -9.49 26.73
N ARG A 190 -13.23 -10.17 27.20
CA ARG A 190 -12.14 -9.60 28.00
C ARG A 190 -10.93 -9.30 27.12
N ASP A 191 -10.00 -8.50 27.61
CA ASP A 191 -8.70 -8.33 26.95
C ASP A 191 -7.93 -9.68 26.88
N ASP A 192 -7.15 -9.89 25.82
CA ASP A 192 -6.38 -11.11 25.51
C ASP A 192 -7.14 -12.45 25.33
N ASP A 193 -8.48 -12.47 25.47
CA ASP A 193 -9.33 -13.61 25.11
C ASP A 193 -9.01 -14.10 23.69
N GLN A 194 -8.68 -15.38 23.54
CA GLN A 194 -8.31 -15.97 22.24
C GLN A 194 -9.56 -16.19 21.37
N HIS A 195 -9.46 -15.86 20.09
CA HIS A 195 -10.54 -16.07 19.12
C HIS A 195 -10.50 -17.49 18.54
N HIS A 196 -11.66 -18.14 18.47
CA HIS A 196 -11.86 -19.47 17.88
C HIS A 196 -13.07 -19.43 16.94
N PRO A 197 -13.02 -20.04 15.75
CA PRO A 197 -14.21 -20.20 14.91
C PRO A 197 -15.14 -21.26 15.51
N PHE A 198 -16.39 -20.89 15.79
CA PHE A 198 -17.43 -21.80 16.27
C PHE A 198 -18.34 -22.35 15.16
N LEU A 199 -18.28 -21.72 13.98
CA LEU A 199 -19.06 -22.01 12.78
C LEU A 199 -18.19 -21.72 11.56
N LEU A 200 -18.32 -22.55 10.53
CA LEU A 200 -17.75 -22.32 9.20
C LEU A 200 -18.77 -22.69 8.13
N CYS A 201 -19.11 -21.75 7.24
CA CYS A 201 -19.99 -21.99 6.09
C CYS A 201 -19.24 -21.92 4.74
N PHE A 202 -19.73 -22.68 3.77
CA PHE A 202 -19.42 -22.53 2.35
C PHE A 202 -20.72 -22.36 1.56
N HIS A 203 -20.69 -21.54 0.51
CA HIS A 203 -21.80 -21.45 -0.45
C HIS A 203 -21.29 -21.67 -1.88
N GLY A 204 -21.74 -22.75 -2.52
CA GLY A 204 -21.18 -23.30 -3.74
C GLY A 204 -21.70 -22.67 -5.04
N ALA A 205 -20.99 -22.97 -6.13
CA ALA A 205 -21.43 -22.62 -7.49
C ALA A 205 -22.81 -23.22 -7.84
N ASN A 206 -23.11 -24.41 -7.29
CA ASN A 206 -24.39 -25.12 -7.38
C ASN A 206 -25.51 -24.56 -6.47
N ASN A 207 -25.32 -23.38 -5.87
CA ASN A 207 -26.22 -22.76 -4.88
C ASN A 207 -26.42 -23.55 -3.57
N ALA A 208 -25.72 -24.66 -3.36
CA ALA A 208 -25.78 -25.38 -2.08
C ALA A 208 -24.96 -24.65 -1.01
N THR A 209 -25.49 -24.58 0.21
CA THR A 209 -24.75 -24.17 1.40
C THR A 209 -24.35 -25.42 2.19
N ALA A 210 -23.12 -25.44 2.71
CA ALA A 210 -22.67 -26.41 3.71
C ALA A 210 -22.18 -25.65 4.95
N ALA A 211 -22.45 -26.19 6.14
CA ALA A 211 -22.09 -25.59 7.41
C ALA A 211 -21.45 -26.63 8.34
N PHE A 212 -20.49 -26.18 9.15
CA PHE A 212 -19.72 -27.00 10.09
C PHE A 212 -19.69 -26.27 11.43
N TRP A 213 -20.24 -26.88 12.49
CA TRP A 213 -20.29 -26.32 13.83
C TRP A 213 -19.26 -26.94 14.75
N VAL A 214 -18.64 -26.15 15.64
CA VAL A 214 -17.66 -26.69 16.60
C VAL A 214 -18.28 -27.71 17.56
N ARG A 215 -19.59 -27.64 17.84
CA ARG A 215 -20.31 -28.60 18.67
C ARG A 215 -20.45 -29.99 18.04
N ASP A 216 -20.33 -30.08 16.71
CA ASP A 216 -20.49 -31.33 15.96
C ASP A 216 -19.15 -32.10 15.86
N TYR A 217 -18.04 -31.55 16.41
CA TYR A 217 -16.69 -32.13 16.35
C TYR A 217 -15.97 -32.05 17.71
N PRO A 218 -15.09 -33.01 18.06
CA PRO A 218 -14.28 -32.96 19.28
C PRO A 218 -13.36 -31.74 19.43
N SER A 219 -13.02 -31.03 18.34
CA SER A 219 -12.18 -29.83 18.39
C SER A 219 -12.38 -28.90 17.18
N VAL A 220 -11.93 -27.66 17.32
CA VAL A 220 -11.84 -26.66 16.23
C VAL A 220 -11.00 -27.19 15.06
N GLU A 221 -9.88 -27.86 15.34
CA GLU A 221 -9.06 -28.54 14.33
C GLU A 221 -9.92 -29.53 13.53
N GLN A 222 -10.63 -30.44 14.19
CA GLN A 222 -11.40 -31.48 13.51
C GLN A 222 -12.57 -30.90 12.71
N MET A 223 -13.22 -29.84 13.20
CA MET A 223 -14.22 -29.09 12.42
C MET A 223 -13.61 -28.52 11.14
N VAL A 224 -12.46 -27.86 11.21
CA VAL A 224 -11.79 -27.25 10.05
C VAL A 224 -11.25 -28.30 9.08
N VAL A 225 -10.65 -29.39 9.60
CA VAL A 225 -10.17 -30.53 8.79
C VAL A 225 -11.34 -31.20 8.06
N ALA A 226 -12.47 -31.44 8.73
CA ALA A 226 -13.66 -32.01 8.10
C ALA A 226 -14.22 -31.08 7.01
N ALA A 227 -14.30 -29.77 7.28
CA ALA A 227 -14.81 -28.78 6.34
C ALA A 227 -14.06 -28.80 4.99
N PHE A 228 -12.72 -28.77 5.02
CA PHE A 228 -11.94 -28.80 3.78
C PHE A 228 -11.75 -30.20 3.20
N THR A 229 -11.83 -31.26 4.00
CA THR A 229 -11.92 -32.65 3.51
C THR A 229 -13.19 -32.85 2.68
N ARG A 230 -14.34 -32.33 3.13
CA ARG A 230 -15.60 -32.39 2.38
C ARG A 230 -15.55 -31.66 1.04
N LEU A 231 -14.74 -30.60 0.92
CA LEU A 231 -14.47 -29.95 -0.37
C LEU A 231 -13.49 -30.77 -1.25
N ALA A 232 -12.53 -31.46 -0.64
CA ALA A 232 -11.60 -32.33 -1.34
C ALA A 232 -12.25 -33.64 -1.85
N GLU A 233 -13.33 -34.12 -1.21
CA GLU A 233 -14.13 -35.27 -1.65
C GLU A 233 -14.75 -35.09 -3.05
N LEU A 234 -14.84 -33.85 -3.56
CA LEU A 234 -15.20 -33.57 -4.96
C LEU A 234 -14.14 -34.06 -5.97
N ARG A 235 -12.96 -34.49 -5.49
CA ARG A 235 -11.84 -35.09 -6.26
C ARG A 235 -11.29 -34.22 -7.40
N CYS A 236 -11.57 -32.92 -7.39
CA CYS A 236 -11.02 -31.94 -8.33
C CYS A 236 -10.52 -30.68 -7.59
N PRO A 237 -9.55 -29.92 -8.17
CA PRO A 237 -9.00 -28.72 -7.55
C PRO A 237 -10.08 -27.66 -7.25
N GLN A 238 -10.12 -27.17 -6.01
CA GLN A 238 -11.09 -26.15 -5.58
C GLN A 238 -10.46 -24.75 -5.56
N GLN A 239 -11.27 -23.72 -5.83
CA GLN A 239 -10.91 -22.33 -5.55
C GLN A 239 -11.87 -21.79 -4.48
N VAL A 240 -11.33 -21.43 -3.31
CA VAL A 240 -12.10 -20.95 -2.17
C VAL A 240 -11.74 -19.49 -1.92
N TYR A 241 -12.75 -18.62 -1.96
CA TYR A 241 -12.62 -17.20 -1.74
C TYR A 241 -13.07 -16.83 -0.33
N PHE A 242 -12.18 -16.21 0.43
CA PHE A 242 -12.51 -15.52 1.68
C PHE A 242 -12.48 -14.00 1.44
N HIS A 243 -13.15 -13.24 2.29
CA HIS A 243 -13.18 -11.78 2.21
C HIS A 243 -12.36 -11.21 3.37
N ASN A 244 -11.09 -10.91 3.09
CA ASN A 244 -9.99 -10.73 4.05
C ASN A 244 -9.33 -12.03 4.55
N LEU A 245 -8.94 -12.93 3.62
CA LEU A 245 -8.29 -14.24 3.89
C LEU A 245 -7.18 -14.25 4.96
N ASN A 246 -6.46 -13.13 5.19
CA ASN A 246 -5.47 -13.06 6.26
C ASN A 246 -6.04 -13.32 7.67
N TYR A 247 -7.34 -13.06 7.87
CA TYR A 247 -8.03 -13.40 9.11
C TYR A 247 -8.33 -14.90 9.15
N ASP A 248 -9.19 -15.36 8.24
CA ASP A 248 -9.71 -16.73 8.21
C ASP A 248 -8.60 -17.77 8.03
N GLY A 249 -7.59 -17.44 7.20
CA GLY A 249 -6.42 -18.26 6.94
C GLY A 249 -5.58 -18.55 8.19
N ALA A 250 -5.62 -17.71 9.22
CA ALA A 250 -4.92 -17.99 10.48
C ALA A 250 -5.53 -19.20 11.23
N PHE A 251 -6.81 -19.50 10.99
CA PHE A 251 -7.50 -20.67 11.54
C PHE A 251 -7.47 -21.89 10.59
N ILE A 252 -6.76 -21.80 9.47
CA ILE A 252 -6.68 -22.84 8.42
C ILE A 252 -5.24 -23.32 8.21
N LEU A 253 -4.29 -22.39 8.14
CA LEU A 253 -2.86 -22.65 7.95
C LEU A 253 -2.19 -23.59 8.98
N PRO A 254 -2.61 -23.68 10.26
CA PRO A 254 -2.04 -24.64 11.20
C PRO A 254 -2.27 -26.10 10.78
N TYR A 255 -3.44 -26.40 10.19
CA TYR A 255 -3.95 -27.77 10.09
C TYR A 255 -3.61 -28.49 8.77
N PHE A 256 -3.23 -27.79 7.70
CA PHE A 256 -2.97 -28.40 6.38
C PHE A 256 -1.54 -28.28 5.86
N ASP A 257 -1.13 -29.25 5.03
CA ASP A 257 0.10 -29.16 4.23
C ASP A 257 -0.05 -28.08 3.15
N VAL A 258 0.65 -26.95 3.30
CA VAL A 258 0.66 -25.90 2.27
C VAL A 258 1.69 -26.25 1.20
N LYS A 259 1.31 -26.09 -0.07
CA LYS A 259 2.23 -26.23 -1.20
C LYS A 259 3.38 -25.23 -1.07
N LYS A 260 4.63 -25.73 -1.12
CA LYS A 260 5.85 -24.91 -1.12
C LYS A 260 5.76 -23.80 -2.17
N ASP A 261 6.13 -22.60 -1.73
CA ASP A 261 6.15 -21.33 -2.45
C ASP A 261 4.77 -20.86 -2.99
N SER A 262 3.66 -21.38 -2.44
CA SER A 262 2.30 -20.95 -2.82
C SER A 262 1.72 -19.81 -1.98
N ILE A 263 2.35 -19.43 -0.87
CA ILE A 263 1.86 -18.35 0.00
C ILE A 263 2.18 -17.00 -0.64
N VAL A 264 1.14 -16.28 -1.07
CA VAL A 264 1.25 -14.94 -1.65
C VAL A 264 0.87 -13.90 -0.60
N THR A 265 1.73 -12.92 -0.36
CA THR A 265 1.46 -11.80 0.54
C THR A 265 1.27 -10.46 -0.17
N LEU A 266 0.47 -9.59 0.44
CA LEU A 266 0.41 -8.16 0.15
C LEU A 266 1.18 -7.39 1.23
N GLY A 267 2.20 -6.64 0.82
CA GLY A 267 3.14 -6.05 1.77
C GLY A 267 3.95 -7.12 2.52
N ALA A 268 4.35 -6.81 3.76
CA ALA A 268 5.29 -7.63 4.53
C ALA A 268 4.66 -8.88 5.19
N SER A 269 3.33 -8.91 5.37
CA SER A 269 2.70 -9.90 6.27
C SER A 269 1.23 -10.24 6.00
N LYS A 270 0.51 -9.52 5.11
CA LYS A 270 -0.90 -9.87 4.82
C LYS A 270 -0.94 -11.04 3.83
N ILE A 271 -1.37 -12.22 4.26
CA ILE A 271 -1.59 -13.36 3.35
C ILE A 271 -2.84 -13.09 2.50
N ILE A 272 -2.72 -13.22 1.17
CA ILE A 272 -3.81 -13.02 0.21
C ILE A 272 -4.09 -14.23 -0.70
N ALA A 273 -3.18 -15.21 -0.74
CA ALA A 273 -3.46 -16.54 -1.28
C ALA A 273 -2.53 -17.60 -0.69
N PHE A 274 -2.98 -18.85 -0.67
CA PHE A 274 -2.13 -20.04 -0.47
C PHE A 274 -2.80 -21.27 -1.09
N THR A 275 -2.08 -22.38 -1.25
CA THR A 275 -2.67 -23.65 -1.71
C THR A 275 -2.42 -24.74 -0.68
N ALA A 276 -3.49 -25.27 -0.07
CA ALA A 276 -3.39 -26.47 0.77
C ALA A 276 -3.49 -27.73 -0.08
N HIS A 277 -2.87 -28.81 0.37
CA HIS A 277 -3.03 -30.17 -0.14
C HIS A 277 -3.80 -31.00 0.88
N VAL A 278 -5.03 -31.38 0.56
CA VAL A 278 -5.91 -32.14 1.45
C VAL A 278 -5.87 -33.62 1.06
N ARG A 279 -5.62 -34.51 2.03
CA ARG A 279 -5.68 -35.96 1.82
C ARG A 279 -7.08 -36.48 2.14
N ILE A 280 -7.61 -37.29 1.23
CA ILE A 280 -8.93 -37.94 1.35
C ILE A 280 -8.81 -39.47 1.56
N SER A 281 -7.60 -39.97 1.79
CA SER A 281 -7.29 -41.38 2.05
C SER A 281 -5.89 -41.52 2.63
N GLU A 282 -5.65 -42.62 3.35
CA GLU A 282 -4.33 -43.04 3.81
C GLU A 282 -3.50 -43.73 2.70
N ASP A 283 -4.14 -44.25 1.64
CA ASP A 283 -3.42 -44.84 0.50
C ASP A 283 -2.59 -43.76 -0.20
N ARG A 284 -1.27 -43.85 -0.04
CA ARG A 284 -0.27 -42.94 -0.61
C ARG A 284 -0.27 -42.90 -2.15
N LYS A 285 -0.97 -43.84 -2.83
CA LYS A 285 -1.22 -43.79 -4.29
C LYS A 285 -2.25 -42.71 -4.65
N ILE A 286 -3.20 -42.42 -3.76
CA ILE A 286 -4.21 -41.37 -3.95
C ILE A 286 -3.54 -40.02 -3.66
N LYS A 287 -3.35 -39.22 -4.72
CA LYS A 287 -2.72 -37.90 -4.60
C LYS A 287 -3.61 -36.94 -3.79
N PRO A 288 -3.03 -36.07 -2.94
CA PRO A 288 -3.80 -35.01 -2.27
C PRO A 288 -4.51 -34.10 -3.27
N VAL A 289 -5.71 -33.64 -2.92
CA VAL A 289 -6.47 -32.67 -3.72
C VAL A 289 -6.04 -31.25 -3.33
N PRO A 290 -5.64 -30.40 -4.29
CA PRO A 290 -5.26 -29.02 -3.99
C PRO A 290 -6.50 -28.12 -3.81
N ILE A 291 -6.49 -27.32 -2.74
CA ILE A 291 -7.47 -26.26 -2.49
C ILE A 291 -6.75 -24.91 -2.51
N HIS A 292 -7.14 -24.04 -3.44
CA HIS A 292 -6.56 -22.71 -3.65
C HIS A 292 -7.36 -21.65 -2.89
N PHE A 293 -6.79 -21.15 -1.81
CA PHE A 293 -7.36 -20.08 -0.99
C PHE A 293 -7.01 -18.71 -1.57
N ARG A 294 -7.99 -17.80 -1.63
CA ARG A 294 -7.82 -16.46 -2.23
C ARG A 294 -8.57 -15.37 -1.45
N ASP A 295 -7.97 -14.19 -1.36
CA ASP A 295 -8.58 -12.99 -0.78
C ASP A 295 -9.35 -12.18 -1.82
N SER A 296 -10.68 -12.20 -1.75
CA SER A 296 -11.53 -11.34 -2.59
C SER A 296 -11.32 -9.85 -2.30
N TYR A 297 -10.92 -9.48 -1.07
CA TYR A 297 -10.64 -8.08 -0.68
C TYR A 297 -9.39 -7.51 -1.36
N ALA A 298 -8.52 -8.37 -1.90
CA ALA A 298 -7.36 -7.97 -2.70
C ALA A 298 -7.71 -7.62 -4.16
N MET A 299 -8.98 -7.83 -4.56
CA MET A 299 -9.55 -7.37 -5.83
C MET A 299 -10.67 -6.34 -5.63
N ILE A 300 -11.57 -6.57 -4.66
CA ILE A 300 -12.70 -5.70 -4.33
C ILE A 300 -12.43 -5.07 -2.96
N THR A 301 -11.70 -3.95 -2.92
CA THR A 301 -11.28 -3.27 -1.67
C THR A 301 -12.41 -2.44 -1.05
N ALA A 302 -13.53 -3.10 -0.77
CA ALA A 302 -14.70 -2.55 -0.09
C ALA A 302 -15.28 -3.64 0.84
N PRO A 303 -15.84 -3.28 2.01
CA PRO A 303 -16.43 -4.25 2.91
C PRO A 303 -17.68 -4.89 2.30
N LEU A 304 -17.91 -6.16 2.63
CA LEU A 304 -19.02 -6.98 2.12
C LEU A 304 -20.41 -6.33 2.28
N SER A 305 -20.62 -5.48 3.30
CA SER A 305 -21.87 -4.69 3.46
C SER A 305 -22.19 -3.76 2.29
N LYS A 306 -21.19 -3.34 1.51
CA LYS A 306 -21.40 -2.52 0.32
C LYS A 306 -21.74 -3.34 -0.93
N PHE A 307 -21.51 -4.66 -0.96
CA PHE A 307 -21.65 -5.47 -2.17
C PHE A 307 -23.06 -5.44 -2.77
N GLY A 308 -24.10 -5.51 -1.93
CA GLY A 308 -25.50 -5.46 -2.39
C GLY A 308 -25.81 -4.21 -3.20
N LYS A 309 -25.40 -3.03 -2.71
CA LYS A 309 -25.52 -1.76 -3.45
C LYS A 309 -24.52 -1.65 -4.61
N MET A 310 -23.29 -2.13 -4.43
CA MET A 310 -22.22 -2.00 -5.44
C MET A 310 -22.44 -2.81 -6.71
N PHE A 311 -23.07 -3.97 -6.59
CA PHE A 311 -23.28 -4.92 -7.68
C PHE A 311 -24.77 -5.07 -8.06
N ASN A 312 -25.65 -4.29 -7.42
CA ASN A 312 -27.11 -4.36 -7.54
C ASN A 312 -27.64 -5.79 -7.35
N LEU A 313 -27.40 -6.35 -6.16
CA LEU A 313 -27.78 -7.72 -5.79
C LEU A 313 -29.04 -7.70 -4.90
N ASP A 314 -29.95 -8.65 -5.11
CA ASP A 314 -31.12 -8.90 -4.26
C ASP A 314 -30.76 -9.48 -2.87
N VAL A 315 -29.47 -9.69 -2.60
CA VAL A 315 -28.95 -10.21 -1.33
C VAL A 315 -28.06 -9.18 -0.66
N HIS A 316 -28.26 -8.99 0.64
CA HIS A 316 -27.58 -8.00 1.45
C HIS A 316 -26.88 -8.65 2.65
N LYS A 317 -25.92 -7.93 3.22
CA LYS A 317 -25.23 -8.33 4.44
C LYS A 317 -26.08 -7.89 5.64
N GLU A 318 -26.29 -8.80 6.58
CA GLU A 318 -27.11 -8.55 7.77
C GLU A 318 -26.27 -8.01 8.96
N VAL A 319 -26.93 -7.84 10.11
CA VAL A 319 -26.32 -7.50 11.41
C VAL A 319 -26.07 -8.76 12.25
N LEU A 320 -25.00 -8.75 13.07
CA LEU A 320 -24.71 -9.78 14.07
C LEU A 320 -24.08 -9.12 15.32
N PRO A 321 -24.59 -9.40 16.55
CA PRO A 321 -23.98 -8.94 17.79
C PRO A 321 -22.74 -9.78 18.11
N TYR A 322 -21.62 -9.51 17.45
CA TYR A 322 -20.37 -10.30 17.58
C TYR A 322 -19.90 -10.51 19.03
N THR A 323 -20.12 -9.52 19.91
CA THR A 323 -19.80 -9.54 21.35
C THR A 323 -20.63 -10.55 22.15
N PHE A 324 -21.80 -10.97 21.65
CA PHE A 324 -22.59 -12.05 22.26
C PHE A 324 -21.89 -13.41 22.13
N TYR A 325 -21.20 -13.67 21.01
CA TYR A 325 -20.59 -14.96 20.68
C TYR A 325 -19.22 -15.17 21.36
N SER A 326 -19.17 -14.94 22.66
CA SER A 326 -18.04 -15.30 23.52
C SER A 326 -17.89 -16.81 23.66
N GLN A 327 -16.71 -17.28 24.09
CA GLN A 327 -16.49 -18.72 24.33
C GLN A 327 -17.52 -19.31 25.30
N GLU A 328 -17.85 -18.57 26.37
CA GLU A 328 -18.82 -18.97 27.40
C GLU A 328 -20.26 -18.99 26.86
N ASN A 329 -20.68 -17.97 26.11
CA ASN A 329 -22.03 -17.97 25.54
C ASN A 329 -22.16 -19.05 24.44
N VAL A 330 -21.18 -19.22 23.56
CA VAL A 330 -21.17 -20.31 22.57
C VAL A 330 -21.25 -21.69 23.26
N ARG A 331 -20.56 -21.87 24.39
CA ARG A 331 -20.70 -23.08 25.22
C ARG A 331 -22.14 -23.24 25.73
N ARG A 332 -22.71 -22.22 26.37
CA ARG A 332 -24.10 -22.24 26.90
C ARG A 332 -25.12 -22.57 25.79
N LEU A 333 -24.98 -21.98 24.60
CA LEU A 333 -25.83 -22.28 23.44
C LEU A 333 -25.73 -23.76 23.01
N ASN A 334 -24.52 -24.35 23.03
CA ASN A 334 -24.32 -25.77 22.73
C ASN A 334 -24.88 -26.69 23.82
N GLU A 335 -24.94 -26.22 25.07
CA GLU A 335 -25.62 -26.86 26.20
C GLU A 335 -27.15 -26.66 26.18
N GLY A 336 -27.70 -25.98 25.15
CA GLY A 336 -29.14 -25.84 24.90
C GLY A 336 -29.77 -24.53 25.41
N HIS A 337 -28.98 -23.58 25.91
CA HIS A 337 -29.50 -22.27 26.32
C HIS A 337 -29.98 -21.44 25.11
N ARG A 338 -31.15 -20.79 25.26
CA ARG A 338 -31.57 -19.65 24.43
C ARG A 338 -31.60 -18.37 25.27
N PRO A 339 -30.94 -17.27 24.85
CA PRO A 339 -31.08 -15.97 25.49
C PRO A 339 -32.48 -15.38 25.24
N SER A 340 -32.95 -14.49 26.11
CA SER A 340 -34.11 -13.65 25.75
C SER A 340 -33.74 -12.66 24.64
N LEU A 341 -34.75 -12.15 23.92
CA LEU A 341 -34.54 -11.13 22.91
C LEU A 341 -33.83 -9.90 23.49
N ASP A 342 -34.24 -9.43 24.68
CA ASP A 342 -33.59 -8.31 25.38
C ASP A 342 -32.14 -8.62 25.81
N GLU A 343 -31.85 -9.84 26.26
CA GLU A 343 -30.47 -10.26 26.54
C GLU A 343 -29.63 -10.16 25.26
N TYR A 344 -30.10 -10.75 24.16
CA TYR A 344 -29.37 -10.82 22.90
C TYR A 344 -29.15 -9.44 22.25
N LEU A 345 -30.20 -8.62 22.15
CA LEU A 345 -30.15 -7.26 21.60
C LEU A 345 -29.22 -6.33 22.39
N SER A 346 -29.08 -6.56 23.70
CA SER A 346 -28.28 -5.69 24.57
C SER A 346 -26.77 -5.94 24.50
N TYR A 347 -26.30 -6.81 23.60
CA TYR A 347 -24.91 -6.88 23.13
C TYR A 347 -24.66 -6.06 21.85
N GLU A 348 -25.70 -5.66 21.12
CA GLU A 348 -25.60 -4.80 19.93
C GLU A 348 -25.63 -3.31 20.31
N VAL A 349 -24.97 -2.46 19.51
CA VAL A 349 -25.00 -1.00 19.69
C VAL A 349 -26.38 -0.46 19.33
N GLU A 350 -26.83 0.54 20.07
CA GLU A 350 -28.21 1.06 20.01
C GLU A 350 -28.66 1.45 18.59
N SER A 351 -27.76 2.08 17.82
CA SER A 351 -28.00 2.49 16.42
C SER A 351 -28.25 1.33 15.44
N ARG A 352 -27.99 0.07 15.82
CA ARG A 352 -28.24 -1.12 15.00
C ARG A 352 -29.28 -2.07 15.60
N ARG A 353 -29.82 -1.80 16.81
CA ARG A 353 -30.81 -2.67 17.44
C ARG A 353 -32.09 -2.80 16.62
N ASN A 354 -32.59 -1.70 16.07
CA ASN A 354 -33.81 -1.72 15.25
C ASN A 354 -33.65 -2.53 13.96
N GLU A 355 -32.45 -2.53 13.37
CA GLU A 355 -32.10 -3.37 12.21
C GLU A 355 -32.09 -4.85 12.61
N LEU A 356 -31.43 -5.20 13.72
CA LEU A 356 -31.38 -6.56 14.25
C LEU A 356 -32.77 -7.09 14.67
N ILE A 357 -33.62 -6.26 15.30
CA ILE A 357 -35.02 -6.58 15.64
C ILE A 357 -35.82 -6.90 14.38
N ALA A 358 -35.76 -6.03 13.37
CA ALA A 358 -36.52 -6.20 12.13
C ALA A 358 -36.14 -7.49 11.39
N VAL A 359 -34.84 -7.83 11.35
CA VAL A 359 -34.37 -9.09 10.75
C VAL A 359 -34.81 -10.30 11.57
N LEU A 360 -34.64 -10.30 12.91
CA LEU A 360 -35.06 -11.41 13.77
C LEU A 360 -36.56 -11.69 13.68
N LEU A 361 -37.40 -10.65 13.77
CA LEU A 361 -38.86 -10.80 13.71
C LEU A 361 -39.40 -11.08 12.29
N SER A 362 -38.57 -10.95 11.24
CA SER A 362 -38.95 -11.34 9.88
C SER A 362 -38.88 -12.85 9.61
N MET A 363 -38.30 -13.62 10.53
CA MET A 363 -38.09 -15.07 10.45
C MET A 363 -38.69 -15.74 11.70
N PRO A 364 -39.94 -16.23 11.66
CA PRO A 364 -40.62 -16.82 12.82
C PRO A 364 -39.90 -18.01 13.48
N GLU A 365 -38.95 -18.63 12.80
CA GLU A 365 -38.08 -19.68 13.34
C GLU A 365 -36.94 -19.18 14.23
N MET A 366 -36.64 -17.87 14.24
CA MET A 366 -35.49 -17.27 14.95
C MET A 366 -35.83 -16.79 16.37
N VAL A 367 -37.10 -16.50 16.64
CA VAL A 367 -37.60 -16.05 17.96
C VAL A 367 -38.86 -16.84 18.29
N ASP A 368 -38.88 -17.53 19.43
CA ASP A 368 -40.02 -18.34 19.85
C ASP A 368 -41.09 -17.58 20.64
N GLU A 369 -42.22 -18.24 20.92
CA GLU A 369 -43.37 -17.69 21.66
C GLU A 369 -43.02 -17.16 23.06
N ASN A 370 -41.89 -17.60 23.64
CA ASN A 370 -41.37 -17.12 24.93
C ASN A 370 -40.44 -15.89 24.78
N ASN A 371 -40.35 -15.32 23.58
CA ASN A 371 -39.45 -14.23 23.21
C ASN A 371 -37.96 -14.58 23.44
N THR A 372 -37.58 -15.85 23.20
CA THR A 372 -36.17 -16.30 23.25
C THR A 372 -35.62 -16.55 21.85
N VAL A 373 -34.33 -16.29 21.66
CA VAL A 373 -33.69 -16.26 20.33
C VAL A 373 -32.88 -17.54 20.09
N ASP A 374 -33.07 -18.17 18.93
CA ASP A 374 -32.13 -19.22 18.47
C ASP A 374 -30.88 -18.57 17.85
N ALA A 375 -29.96 -18.16 18.72
CA ALA A 375 -28.74 -17.48 18.33
C ALA A 375 -27.80 -18.37 17.48
N LEU A 376 -27.98 -19.69 17.44
CA LEU A 376 -27.23 -20.57 16.54
C LEU A 376 -27.90 -20.63 15.15
N ALA A 377 -29.22 -20.81 15.07
CA ALA A 377 -29.94 -20.72 13.79
C ALA A 377 -29.67 -19.36 13.11
N TYR A 378 -29.69 -18.27 13.88
CA TYR A 378 -29.38 -16.93 13.38
C TYR A 378 -27.92 -16.78 12.92
N ALA A 379 -26.94 -17.29 13.67
CA ALA A 379 -25.54 -17.26 13.25
C ALA A 379 -25.29 -18.04 11.96
N HIS A 380 -25.99 -19.16 11.75
CA HIS A 380 -25.94 -19.91 10.49
C HIS A 380 -26.60 -19.16 9.34
N TYR A 381 -27.81 -18.61 9.53
CA TYR A 381 -28.47 -17.77 8.52
C TYR A 381 -27.55 -16.61 8.09
N TYR A 382 -26.97 -15.92 9.07
CA TYR A 382 -25.99 -14.86 8.86
C TYR A 382 -24.79 -15.31 8.03
N CYS A 383 -24.08 -16.36 8.46
CA CYS A 383 -22.84 -16.80 7.83
C CYS A 383 -23.07 -17.38 6.42
N ALA A 384 -24.17 -18.13 6.23
CA ALA A 384 -24.60 -18.61 4.92
C ALA A 384 -24.91 -17.46 3.95
N ARG A 385 -25.59 -16.41 4.44
CA ARG A 385 -25.95 -15.22 3.67
C ARG A 385 -24.73 -14.38 3.32
N ASP A 386 -23.77 -14.23 4.24
CA ASP A 386 -22.44 -13.65 3.97
C ASP A 386 -21.74 -14.36 2.79
N CYS A 387 -21.68 -15.69 2.82
CA CYS A 387 -21.08 -16.49 1.75
C CYS A 387 -21.81 -16.28 0.40
N ARG A 388 -23.14 -16.11 0.41
CA ARG A 388 -23.94 -15.81 -0.79
C ARG A 388 -23.67 -14.39 -1.32
N VAL A 389 -23.65 -13.36 -0.46
CA VAL A 389 -23.30 -11.98 -0.86
C VAL A 389 -21.90 -11.94 -1.50
N LEU A 390 -20.94 -12.65 -0.92
CA LEU A 390 -19.58 -12.74 -1.45
C LEU A 390 -19.56 -13.39 -2.83
N LYS A 391 -20.22 -14.55 -2.99
CA LYS A 391 -20.30 -15.26 -4.27
C LYS A 391 -20.93 -14.37 -5.36
N GLU A 392 -22.14 -13.87 -5.14
CA GLU A 392 -22.88 -13.16 -6.19
C GLU A 392 -22.20 -11.83 -6.57
N GLY A 393 -21.69 -11.09 -5.58
CA GLY A 393 -20.89 -9.89 -5.84
C GLY A 393 -19.58 -10.18 -6.58
N PHE A 394 -18.88 -11.27 -6.25
CA PHE A 394 -17.65 -11.64 -6.94
C PHE A 394 -17.90 -12.16 -8.37
N LEU A 395 -19.02 -12.87 -8.61
CA LEU A 395 -19.41 -13.31 -9.95
C LEU A 395 -19.87 -12.14 -10.83
N GLN A 396 -20.57 -11.15 -10.28
CA GLN A 396 -20.92 -9.92 -10.99
C GLN A 396 -19.70 -9.05 -11.27
N PHE A 397 -18.79 -8.90 -10.29
CA PHE A 397 -17.47 -8.29 -10.49
C PHE A 397 -16.68 -8.98 -11.62
N ARG A 398 -16.64 -10.32 -11.64
CA ARG A 398 -15.97 -11.11 -12.69
C ARG A 398 -16.54 -10.82 -14.08
N ARG A 399 -17.87 -10.74 -14.21
CA ARG A 399 -18.57 -10.42 -15.46
C ARG A 399 -18.18 -9.02 -15.97
N GLN A 400 -18.25 -8.03 -15.08
CA GLN A 400 -17.89 -6.65 -15.35
C GLN A 400 -16.40 -6.49 -15.73
N LEU A 401 -15.49 -7.16 -15.01
CA LEU A 401 -14.06 -7.15 -15.30
C LEU A 401 -13.74 -7.73 -16.68
N LEU A 402 -14.39 -8.85 -17.04
CA LEU A 402 -14.28 -9.50 -18.34
C LEU A 402 -14.81 -8.62 -19.48
N GLU A 403 -15.92 -7.92 -19.28
CA GLU A 403 -16.49 -7.00 -20.28
C GLU A 403 -15.48 -5.91 -20.67
N VAL A 404 -14.84 -5.29 -19.67
CA VAL A 404 -13.94 -4.14 -19.84
C VAL A 404 -12.53 -4.55 -20.27
N THR A 405 -11.91 -5.47 -19.54
CA THR A 405 -10.47 -5.75 -19.64
C THR A 405 -10.13 -7.03 -20.40
N LYS A 406 -11.14 -7.86 -20.69
CA LYS A 406 -11.02 -9.23 -21.21
C LYS A 406 -10.23 -10.19 -20.29
N ILE A 407 -9.95 -9.79 -19.04
CA ILE A 407 -9.25 -10.59 -18.03
C ILE A 407 -10.26 -11.20 -17.05
N ASP A 408 -10.12 -12.49 -16.79
CA ASP A 408 -10.97 -13.23 -15.85
C ASP A 408 -10.49 -13.03 -14.39
N ALA A 409 -11.41 -12.65 -13.49
CA ALA A 409 -11.13 -12.53 -12.06
C ALA A 409 -10.67 -13.86 -11.40
N PHE A 410 -10.93 -15.01 -12.01
CA PHE A 410 -10.43 -16.32 -11.57
C PHE A 410 -8.99 -16.63 -12.03
N THR A 411 -8.35 -15.82 -12.88
CA THR A 411 -6.93 -15.99 -13.27
C THR A 411 -5.97 -15.03 -12.58
N VAL A 412 -6.47 -14.02 -11.87
CA VAL A 412 -5.69 -12.98 -11.17
C VAL A 412 -5.81 -13.06 -9.64
N MET A 413 -4.78 -12.63 -8.92
CA MET A 413 -4.79 -12.53 -7.46
C MET A 413 -5.26 -11.15 -6.95
N THR A 414 -4.98 -10.08 -7.70
CA THR A 414 -5.19 -8.70 -7.25
C THR A 414 -5.54 -7.78 -8.41
N LEU A 415 -6.31 -6.72 -8.16
CA LEU A 415 -6.70 -5.76 -9.20
C LEU A 415 -5.50 -5.03 -9.87
N PRO A 416 -4.42 -4.64 -9.14
CA PRO A 416 -3.18 -4.18 -9.77
C PRO A 416 -2.52 -5.17 -10.74
N SER A 417 -2.80 -6.48 -10.61
CA SER A 417 -2.27 -7.49 -11.52
C SER A 417 -3.07 -7.57 -12.83
N VAL A 418 -4.36 -7.23 -12.82
CA VAL A 418 -5.18 -7.04 -14.03
C VAL A 418 -4.57 -5.92 -14.88
N ALA A 419 -4.37 -4.75 -14.26
CA ALA A 419 -3.82 -3.59 -14.93
C ALA A 419 -2.40 -3.83 -15.47
N TYR A 420 -1.55 -4.53 -14.72
CA TYR A 420 -0.21 -4.91 -15.17
C TYR A 420 -0.24 -5.83 -16.40
N ASN A 421 -1.07 -6.89 -16.38
CA ASN A 421 -1.18 -7.81 -17.51
C ASN A 421 -1.67 -7.08 -18.77
N PHE A 422 -2.63 -6.17 -18.61
CA PHE A 422 -3.10 -5.30 -19.69
C PHE A 422 -1.95 -4.44 -20.25
N LEU A 423 -1.20 -3.74 -19.40
CA LEU A 423 -0.13 -2.81 -19.82
C LEU A 423 1.09 -3.50 -20.44
N ILE A 424 1.42 -4.73 -20.03
CA ILE A 424 2.48 -5.52 -20.68
C ILE A 424 2.08 -5.88 -22.10
N ASN A 425 0.83 -6.30 -22.34
CA ASN A 425 0.33 -6.66 -23.67
C ASN A 425 0.36 -5.46 -24.64
N GLU A 426 0.16 -4.24 -24.13
CA GLU A 426 0.25 -2.99 -24.89
C GLU A 426 1.70 -2.49 -25.11
N GLY A 427 2.72 -3.32 -24.85
CA GLY A 427 4.12 -3.04 -25.19
C GLY A 427 4.92 -2.28 -24.12
N CYS A 428 4.69 -2.57 -22.84
CA CYS A 428 5.58 -2.15 -21.75
C CYS A 428 6.72 -3.18 -21.53
N PHE A 429 7.97 -2.73 -21.52
CA PHE A 429 9.13 -3.58 -21.24
C PHE A 429 9.45 -3.64 -19.75
N ASN A 430 9.69 -4.86 -19.23
CA ASN A 430 10.18 -5.03 -17.86
C ASN A 430 11.71 -4.92 -17.78
N LEU A 431 12.18 -4.52 -16.60
CA LEU A 431 13.57 -4.55 -16.17
C LEU A 431 13.76 -5.59 -15.07
N ASN A 432 14.96 -6.19 -15.05
CA ASN A 432 15.44 -7.08 -13.99
C ASN A 432 16.63 -6.45 -13.25
N THR A 433 17.00 -7.03 -12.11
CA THR A 433 18.27 -6.81 -11.38
C THR A 433 18.71 -5.34 -11.26
N ALA A 434 19.89 -4.95 -11.80
CA ALA A 434 20.51 -3.66 -11.51
C ALA A 434 19.80 -2.45 -12.15
N PRO A 435 19.39 -2.47 -13.44
CA PRO A 435 18.56 -1.40 -14.01
C PRO A 435 17.23 -1.24 -13.27
N LEU A 436 16.58 -2.35 -12.87
CA LEU A 436 15.39 -2.33 -12.03
C LEU A 436 15.65 -1.61 -10.70
N LEU A 437 16.68 -2.01 -9.95
CA LEU A 437 17.02 -1.42 -8.65
C LEU A 437 17.43 0.06 -8.75
N PHE A 438 18.08 0.47 -9.84
CA PHE A 438 18.48 1.86 -10.08
C PHE A 438 17.29 2.75 -10.41
N VAL A 439 16.49 2.42 -11.44
CA VAL A 439 15.30 3.23 -11.82
C VAL A 439 14.32 3.36 -10.66
N ARG A 440 14.27 2.36 -9.78
CA ARG A 440 13.48 2.40 -8.55
C ARG A 440 13.92 3.45 -7.51
N GLN A 441 15.14 4.00 -7.57
CA GLN A 441 15.55 5.10 -6.69
C GLN A 441 14.86 6.41 -7.06
N CYS A 442 14.55 6.61 -8.35
CA CYS A 442 13.78 7.75 -8.85
C CYS A 442 12.30 7.76 -8.39
N VAL A 443 11.81 6.70 -7.71
CA VAL A 443 10.43 6.59 -7.23
C VAL A 443 10.16 7.61 -6.11
N THR A 444 9.62 8.77 -6.52
CA THR A 444 9.13 9.83 -5.64
C THR A 444 7.61 9.92 -5.77
N GLY A 445 6.89 9.48 -4.73
CA GLY A 445 5.42 9.53 -4.66
C GLY A 445 4.83 10.94 -4.58
N GLY A 446 3.53 11.02 -4.32
CA GLY A 446 2.79 12.28 -4.19
C GLY A 446 3.43 13.27 -3.21
N ARG A 447 3.37 14.57 -3.56
CA ARG A 447 3.82 15.65 -2.69
C ARG A 447 2.77 15.86 -1.61
N CYS A 448 3.14 15.67 -0.35
CA CYS A 448 2.27 15.95 0.80
C CYS A 448 3.05 16.83 1.78
N MET A 449 2.59 18.07 1.94
CA MET A 449 3.18 19.09 2.81
C MET A 449 2.26 20.29 2.98
N LEU A 450 2.46 21.01 4.09
CA LEU A 450 1.99 22.38 4.27
C LEU A 450 2.90 23.34 3.52
N ARG A 451 2.42 24.55 3.22
CA ARG A 451 3.22 25.65 2.64
C ARG A 451 4.53 25.80 3.42
N ARG A 452 5.67 25.77 2.72
CA ARG A 452 7.04 25.86 3.29
C ARG A 452 7.42 24.77 4.31
N ASN A 453 6.58 23.74 4.50
CA ASN A 453 6.59 22.80 5.63
C ASN A 453 6.24 23.43 7.01
N GLU A 454 5.67 24.64 7.04
CA GLU A 454 5.29 25.36 8.27
C GLU A 454 3.85 25.02 8.69
N LYS A 455 3.53 25.06 9.99
CA LYS A 455 2.13 24.94 10.45
C LYS A 455 1.30 26.09 9.91
N GLN A 456 0.06 25.82 9.49
CA GLN A 456 -0.85 26.81 8.92
C GLN A 456 -2.06 27.01 9.84
N TYR A 457 -2.43 28.25 10.07
CA TYR A 457 -3.71 28.65 10.65
C TYR A 457 -4.28 29.75 9.76
N VAL A 458 -5.48 29.54 9.22
CA VAL A 458 -6.13 30.44 8.27
C VAL A 458 -7.59 30.62 8.68
N GLU A 459 -8.00 31.87 8.81
CA GLU A 459 -9.40 32.30 8.95
C GLU A 459 -9.72 33.12 7.68
N GLY A 460 -10.69 32.65 6.89
CA GLY A 460 -10.90 33.11 5.51
C GLY A 460 -11.80 32.16 4.73
N GLU A 461 -11.89 32.29 3.41
CA GLU A 461 -12.62 31.31 2.57
C GLU A 461 -11.63 30.39 1.87
N VAL A 462 -11.46 29.17 2.38
CA VAL A 462 -10.55 28.15 1.83
C VAL A 462 -11.37 27.05 1.14
N MET A 463 -10.82 26.49 0.06
CA MET A 463 -11.39 25.41 -0.74
C MET A 463 -10.37 24.25 -0.89
N ASP A 464 -10.81 23.00 -0.81
CA ASP A 464 -10.00 21.80 -1.13
C ASP A 464 -10.17 21.47 -2.63
N PHE A 465 -9.21 21.90 -3.45
CA PHE A 465 -9.26 21.88 -4.92
C PHE A 465 -8.46 20.69 -5.47
N ASP A 466 -9.15 19.67 -5.96
CA ASP A 466 -8.63 18.35 -6.34
C ASP A 466 -8.49 18.16 -7.86
N ALA A 467 -7.44 17.44 -8.26
CA ALA A 467 -7.14 17.11 -9.65
C ALA A 467 -7.93 15.88 -10.13
N VAL A 468 -8.79 16.06 -11.13
CA VAL A 468 -9.66 15.02 -11.68
C VAL A 468 -8.86 13.78 -12.07
N SER A 469 -8.92 12.76 -11.21
CA SER A 469 -8.22 11.48 -11.39
C SER A 469 -6.74 11.67 -11.77
N LEU A 470 -5.94 12.28 -10.89
CA LEU A 470 -4.57 12.73 -11.19
C LEU A 470 -3.67 11.67 -11.86
N TYR A 471 -3.66 10.42 -11.40
CA TYR A 471 -2.80 9.38 -11.99
C TYR A 471 -3.24 8.99 -13.42
N PRO A 472 -4.54 8.79 -13.70
CA PRO A 472 -5.07 8.77 -15.07
C PRO A 472 -4.72 9.99 -15.92
N SER A 473 -4.83 11.19 -15.36
CA SER A 473 -4.47 12.45 -16.03
C SER A 473 -2.98 12.52 -16.38
N ALA A 474 -2.11 11.96 -15.54
CA ALA A 474 -0.71 11.76 -15.84
C ALA A 474 -0.50 10.74 -16.96
N MET A 475 -1.17 9.58 -16.91
CA MET A 475 -1.11 8.54 -17.95
C MET A 475 -1.60 9.04 -19.32
N ALA A 476 -2.63 9.88 -19.36
CA ALA A 476 -3.17 10.47 -20.58
C ALA A 476 -2.20 11.48 -21.25
N ARG A 477 -1.25 12.03 -20.49
CA ARG A 477 -0.18 12.92 -20.97
C ARG A 477 1.14 12.21 -21.24
N LEU A 478 1.23 10.90 -20.97
CA LEU A 478 2.47 10.14 -20.99
C LEU A 478 2.59 9.18 -22.16
N HIS A 479 3.83 8.77 -22.41
CA HIS A 479 4.20 7.62 -23.22
C HIS A 479 4.96 6.61 -22.35
N THR A 480 5.07 5.37 -22.82
CA THR A 480 6.04 4.40 -22.33
C THR A 480 7.26 4.34 -23.26
N LEU A 481 8.39 3.89 -22.73
CA LEU A 481 9.67 3.83 -23.44
C LEU A 481 9.83 2.46 -24.11
N LYS A 482 10.34 2.46 -25.35
CA LYS A 482 10.73 1.24 -26.08
C LYS A 482 12.20 0.92 -25.85
N GLY A 483 12.57 -0.33 -26.17
CA GLY A 483 13.97 -0.76 -26.16
C GLY A 483 14.52 -1.10 -24.78
N HIS A 484 15.85 -1.12 -24.68
CA HIS A 484 16.55 -1.45 -23.44
C HIS A 484 17.30 -0.23 -22.85
N PRO A 485 17.44 -0.15 -21.52
CA PRO A 485 18.17 0.95 -20.88
C PRO A 485 19.65 0.96 -21.29
N LYS A 486 20.07 2.05 -21.95
CA LYS A 486 21.48 2.29 -22.31
C LYS A 486 22.17 3.05 -21.17
N ILE A 487 23.42 2.69 -20.88
CA ILE A 487 24.19 3.27 -19.76
C ILE A 487 24.62 4.70 -20.12
N VAL A 488 24.41 5.64 -19.20
CA VAL A 488 24.93 7.00 -19.31
C VAL A 488 26.41 7.03 -18.97
N ASP A 489 27.24 7.42 -19.93
CA ASP A 489 28.62 7.88 -19.72
C ASP A 489 28.64 9.42 -19.55
N PRO A 490 28.91 9.96 -18.35
CA PRO A 490 28.93 11.40 -18.11
C PRO A 490 30.05 12.17 -18.82
N ALA A 491 31.05 11.49 -19.40
CA ALA A 491 32.12 12.13 -20.17
C ALA A 491 31.68 12.53 -21.60
N VAL A 492 30.57 11.96 -22.08
CA VAL A 492 30.06 12.15 -23.46
C VAL A 492 28.60 12.61 -23.49
N HIS A 493 27.82 12.28 -22.47
CA HIS A 493 26.38 12.57 -22.43
C HIS A 493 26.08 13.67 -21.39
N ASP A 494 26.02 14.91 -21.85
CA ASP A 494 25.59 16.04 -21.04
C ASP A 494 24.07 16.02 -20.77
N LEU A 495 23.60 16.88 -19.85
CA LEU A 495 22.19 16.92 -19.50
C LEU A 495 21.29 17.37 -20.67
N PRO A 496 21.60 18.42 -21.46
CA PRO A 496 20.84 18.75 -22.67
C PRO A 496 20.66 17.58 -23.64
N TRP A 497 21.73 16.83 -23.94
CA TRP A 497 21.69 15.65 -24.81
C TRP A 497 20.81 14.54 -24.23
N LEU A 498 20.84 14.32 -22.91
CA LEU A 498 20.05 13.32 -22.20
C LEU A 498 18.56 13.68 -22.12
N LEU A 499 18.22 14.96 -21.95
CA LEU A 499 16.83 15.45 -21.97
C LEU A 499 16.24 15.47 -23.39
N ALA A 500 17.07 15.50 -24.43
CA ALA A 500 16.64 15.36 -25.83
C ALA A 500 16.31 13.91 -26.27
N LYS A 501 16.35 12.93 -25.36
CA LYS A 501 16.04 11.51 -25.65
C LYS A 501 14.57 11.15 -25.38
N ASP A 502 14.21 9.87 -25.49
CA ASP A 502 12.84 9.44 -25.23
C ASP A 502 12.48 9.41 -23.74
N GLY A 503 13.47 9.14 -22.90
CA GLY A 503 13.45 9.34 -21.46
C GLY A 503 14.79 8.96 -20.83
N CYS A 504 15.07 9.49 -19.65
CA CYS A 504 16.26 9.14 -18.87
C CYS A 504 15.95 9.09 -17.38
N PHE A 505 16.74 8.30 -16.65
CA PHE A 505 16.68 8.08 -15.21
C PHE A 505 18.09 8.23 -14.66
N LEU A 506 18.33 9.29 -13.89
CA LEU A 506 19.65 9.78 -13.54
C LEU A 506 19.82 9.90 -12.03
N GLU A 507 21.06 9.72 -11.58
CA GLU A 507 21.57 10.27 -10.33
C GLU A 507 22.29 11.58 -10.66
N ILE A 508 21.87 12.67 -10.03
CA ILE A 508 22.30 14.04 -10.32
C ILE A 508 22.72 14.76 -9.04
N GLU A 509 23.60 15.75 -9.17
CA GLU A 509 23.97 16.71 -8.14
C GLU A 509 23.50 18.11 -8.55
N ILE A 510 22.55 18.68 -7.83
CA ILE A 510 22.03 20.04 -8.06
C ILE A 510 22.90 21.01 -7.24
N GLN A 511 23.63 21.91 -7.90
CA GLN A 511 24.60 22.79 -7.25
C GLN A 511 23.97 24.03 -6.59
N GLU A 512 22.93 24.60 -7.21
CA GLU A 512 22.24 25.82 -6.75
C GLU A 512 20.75 25.76 -7.04
N VAL A 513 19.95 26.53 -6.29
CA VAL A 513 18.48 26.58 -6.42
C VAL A 513 18.04 28.05 -6.44
N PRO A 514 18.10 28.75 -7.60
CA PRO A 514 17.94 30.21 -7.64
C PRO A 514 16.55 30.71 -7.21
N LYS A 515 15.49 29.91 -7.38
CA LYS A 515 14.13 30.25 -6.97
C LYS A 515 13.59 29.26 -5.94
N ALA A 516 13.29 29.78 -4.75
CA ALA A 516 12.55 29.07 -3.72
C ALA A 516 11.07 28.91 -4.12
N LEU A 517 10.54 27.70 -3.97
CA LEU A 517 9.11 27.42 -4.07
C LEU A 517 8.50 27.22 -2.69
N ASP A 518 7.24 27.61 -2.54
CA ASP A 518 6.42 27.34 -1.34
C ASP A 518 6.11 25.84 -1.21
N PHE A 519 6.14 25.11 -2.34
CA PHE A 519 5.93 23.66 -2.45
C PHE A 519 7.05 23.04 -3.31
N PRO A 520 8.26 22.80 -2.77
CA PRO A 520 9.45 22.43 -3.55
C PRO A 520 9.36 21.10 -4.30
N LEU A 521 10.19 20.97 -5.34
CA LEU A 521 10.32 19.77 -6.17
C LEU A 521 11.45 18.84 -5.68
N ILE A 522 12.55 19.45 -5.25
CA ILE A 522 13.72 18.75 -4.74
C ILE A 522 13.33 18.03 -3.45
N ASN A 523 13.72 16.76 -3.33
CA ASN A 523 13.28 15.88 -2.26
C ASN A 523 14.38 14.93 -1.79
N ARG A 524 14.33 14.59 -0.51
CA ARG A 524 15.28 13.69 0.16
C ARG A 524 14.52 12.67 1.00
N GLN A 525 15.03 11.44 1.04
CA GLN A 525 14.56 10.44 1.98
C GLN A 525 15.19 10.69 3.35
N THR A 526 14.37 10.87 4.38
CA THR A 526 14.81 11.01 5.77
C THR A 526 14.21 9.88 6.61
N GLU A 527 14.65 9.73 7.87
CA GLU A 527 14.05 8.79 8.82
C GLU A 527 12.55 9.06 9.06
N LYS A 528 12.15 10.34 9.03
CA LYS A 528 10.76 10.80 9.21
C LYS A 528 9.95 10.72 7.91
N GLY A 529 10.50 10.10 6.87
CA GLY A 529 9.89 9.94 5.56
C GLY A 529 10.44 10.91 4.51
N ARG A 530 9.67 11.15 3.45
CA ARG A 530 10.05 12.00 2.32
C ARG A 530 9.91 13.48 2.69
N HIS A 531 11.03 14.21 2.64
CA HIS A 531 11.08 15.65 2.84
C HIS A 531 11.25 16.35 1.48
N PHE A 532 10.65 17.53 1.32
CA PHE A 532 10.73 18.38 0.13
C PHE A 532 11.24 19.76 0.59
N SER A 533 12.35 20.23 0.02
CA SER A 533 13.05 21.46 0.41
C SER A 533 13.60 22.21 -0.81
N ASN A 534 14.00 23.46 -0.62
CA ASN A 534 14.65 24.29 -1.65
C ASN A 534 16.18 24.11 -1.65
N GLU A 535 16.70 22.99 -1.14
CA GLU A 535 18.14 22.82 -0.88
C GLU A 535 18.87 22.14 -2.05
N PRO A 536 19.99 22.71 -2.56
CA PRO A 536 20.86 22.02 -3.52
C PRO A 536 21.49 20.75 -2.90
N GLY A 537 21.73 19.73 -3.71
CA GLY A 537 22.31 18.45 -3.29
C GLY A 537 22.03 17.28 -4.25
N PRO A 538 22.37 16.04 -3.84
CA PRO A 538 22.18 14.85 -4.66
C PRO A 538 20.72 14.37 -4.73
N MET A 539 20.32 13.84 -5.88
CA MET A 539 18.97 13.36 -6.18
C MET A 539 18.97 12.23 -7.22
N PHE A 540 18.04 11.28 -7.08
CA PHE A 540 17.61 10.39 -8.18
C PHE A 540 16.34 10.93 -8.82
N ALA A 541 16.37 11.17 -10.14
CA ALA A 541 15.26 11.78 -10.89
C ALA A 541 15.09 11.17 -12.28
N ASP A 542 13.88 11.28 -12.83
CA ASP A 542 13.60 11.08 -14.25
C ASP A 542 13.59 12.41 -15.00
N ASN A 543 13.68 12.38 -16.34
CA ASN A 543 13.70 13.58 -17.19
C ASN A 543 12.59 14.59 -16.84
N ILE A 544 11.36 14.13 -16.56
CA ILE A 544 10.20 14.96 -16.21
C ILE A 544 10.46 15.77 -14.94
N THR A 545 11.06 15.15 -13.91
CA THR A 545 11.38 15.82 -12.65
C THR A 545 12.54 16.83 -12.83
N ILE A 546 13.51 16.53 -13.70
CA ILE A 546 14.65 17.43 -13.97
C ILE A 546 14.19 18.64 -14.78
N GLU A 547 13.42 18.43 -15.84
CA GLU A 547 12.74 19.49 -16.62
C GLU A 547 11.93 20.44 -15.71
N ASP A 548 11.19 19.90 -14.74
CA ASP A 548 10.41 20.71 -13.78
C ASP A 548 11.31 21.49 -12.81
N ILE A 549 12.42 20.91 -12.34
CA ILE A 549 13.40 21.61 -11.50
C ILE A 549 14.03 22.78 -12.25
N VAL A 550 14.48 22.56 -13.49
CA VAL A 550 14.98 23.63 -14.37
C VAL A 550 13.92 24.71 -14.57
N ARG A 551 12.68 24.32 -14.89
CA ARG A 551 11.59 25.25 -15.23
C ARG A 551 11.07 26.08 -14.05
N TYR A 552 10.90 25.47 -12.87
CA TYR A 552 10.15 26.08 -11.75
C TYR A 552 11.04 26.54 -10.59
N HIS A 553 12.18 25.87 -10.34
CA HIS A 553 13.22 26.40 -9.44
C HIS A 553 14.24 27.30 -10.16
N HIS A 554 14.09 27.48 -11.49
CA HIS A 554 14.98 28.29 -12.34
C HIS A 554 16.45 27.81 -12.28
N VAL A 555 16.68 26.50 -12.08
CA VAL A 555 18.03 25.93 -12.00
C VAL A 555 18.65 25.85 -13.41
N PRO A 556 19.81 26.48 -13.67
CA PRO A 556 20.49 26.34 -14.96
C PRO A 556 20.97 24.91 -15.20
N MET A 557 20.93 24.42 -16.44
CA MET A 557 21.25 23.00 -16.74
C MET A 557 22.72 22.64 -16.46
N ASP A 558 23.65 23.57 -16.60
CA ASP A 558 25.07 23.42 -16.24
C ASP A 558 25.29 23.22 -14.73
N LYS A 559 24.32 23.60 -13.90
CA LYS A 559 24.31 23.44 -12.44
C LYS A 559 23.74 22.11 -11.97
N ILE A 560 23.33 21.25 -12.90
CA ILE A 560 22.82 19.89 -12.62
C ILE A 560 23.82 18.88 -13.18
N ARG A 561 24.80 18.51 -12.35
CA ARG A 561 25.86 17.57 -12.74
C ARG A 561 25.33 16.14 -12.73
N VAL A 562 25.32 15.49 -13.89
CA VAL A 562 24.96 14.07 -14.03
C VAL A 562 26.08 13.20 -13.47
N LEU A 563 25.75 12.23 -12.61
CA LEU A 563 26.71 11.32 -11.96
C LEU A 563 26.74 9.95 -12.63
N ARG A 564 25.56 9.40 -12.95
CA ARG A 564 25.34 8.15 -13.69
C ARG A 564 23.85 7.98 -13.97
N GLY A 565 23.49 7.02 -14.82
CA GLY A 565 22.09 6.67 -15.03
C GLY A 565 21.86 5.78 -16.25
N TYR A 566 20.61 5.77 -16.70
CA TYR A 566 20.20 5.09 -17.92
C TYR A 566 19.35 6.02 -18.81
N TYR A 567 19.47 5.88 -20.12
CA TYR A 567 18.67 6.58 -21.12
C TYR A 567 18.02 5.61 -22.12
N TYR A 568 17.01 6.10 -22.83
CA TYR A 568 16.25 5.40 -23.86
C TYR A 568 16.07 6.30 -25.09
N ASP A 569 16.30 5.76 -26.27
CA ASP A 569 16.35 6.44 -27.58
C ASP A 569 15.81 5.53 -28.72
N GLU A 570 15.13 4.43 -28.37
CA GLU A 570 14.52 3.46 -29.30
C GLU A 570 13.02 3.76 -29.57
N GLY A 571 12.56 4.96 -29.21
CA GLY A 571 11.23 5.49 -29.48
C GLY A 571 10.24 5.39 -28.33
N LYS A 572 9.09 6.03 -28.56
CA LYS A 572 7.98 6.15 -27.59
C LYS A 572 6.79 5.26 -27.98
N ASN A 573 5.98 4.88 -27.01
CA ASN A 573 4.72 4.14 -27.16
C ASN A 573 3.59 4.90 -26.45
N THR A 574 2.54 5.27 -27.18
CA THR A 574 1.44 6.12 -26.68
C THR A 574 0.15 5.33 -26.38
N ALA A 575 0.13 4.00 -26.54
CA ALA A 575 -1.08 3.18 -26.36
C ALA A 575 -1.81 3.43 -25.02
N ILE A 576 -1.03 3.65 -23.95
CA ILE A 576 -1.53 4.04 -22.62
C ILE A 576 -2.54 5.20 -22.65
N GLN A 577 -2.35 6.21 -23.52
CA GLN A 577 -3.20 7.39 -23.60
C GLN A 577 -4.62 7.02 -24.04
N THR A 578 -4.73 6.19 -25.08
CA THR A 578 -6.01 5.66 -25.59
C THR A 578 -6.66 4.70 -24.60
N VAL A 579 -5.85 3.87 -23.92
CA VAL A 579 -6.31 2.90 -22.92
C VAL A 579 -6.92 3.62 -21.71
N ILE A 580 -6.22 4.58 -21.13
CA ILE A 580 -6.68 5.26 -19.91
C ILE A 580 -7.90 6.15 -20.19
N ARG A 581 -7.97 6.77 -21.38
CA ARG A 581 -9.15 7.49 -21.87
C ARG A 581 -10.39 6.60 -21.88
N LYS A 582 -10.34 5.42 -22.51
CA LYS A 582 -11.45 4.45 -22.54
C LYS A 582 -11.92 4.00 -21.15
N ILE A 583 -10.98 3.75 -20.23
CA ILE A 583 -11.28 3.33 -18.85
C ILE A 583 -11.94 4.50 -18.07
N PHE A 584 -11.51 5.74 -18.31
CA PHE A 584 -12.08 6.94 -17.71
C PHE A 584 -13.47 7.28 -18.27
N GLU A 585 -13.66 7.20 -19.59
CA GLU A 585 -14.96 7.40 -20.27
C GLU A 585 -16.01 6.41 -19.77
N ALA A 586 -15.64 5.13 -19.66
CA ALA A 586 -16.50 4.11 -19.05
C ALA A 586 -16.82 4.44 -17.59
N ARG A 587 -15.84 4.90 -16.79
CA ARG A 587 -16.11 5.39 -15.43
C ARG A 587 -17.12 6.54 -15.41
N LEU A 588 -16.98 7.53 -16.29
CA LEU A 588 -17.89 8.68 -16.36
C LEU A 588 -19.32 8.24 -16.67
N LYS A 589 -19.51 7.33 -17.64
CA LYS A 589 -20.81 6.71 -17.92
C LYS A 589 -21.42 6.11 -16.65
N TYR A 590 -20.72 5.19 -15.99
CA TYR A 590 -21.27 4.53 -14.80
C TYR A 590 -21.47 5.46 -13.60
N LYS A 591 -20.63 6.51 -13.45
CA LYS A 591 -20.85 7.55 -12.43
C LYS A 591 -22.14 8.36 -12.73
N ALA A 592 -22.44 8.65 -13.99
CA ALA A 592 -23.68 9.32 -14.39
C ALA A 592 -24.93 8.45 -14.22
N GLU A 593 -24.80 7.12 -14.39
CA GLU A 593 -25.84 6.13 -14.08
C GLU A 593 -26.05 5.91 -12.57
N GLY A 594 -25.26 6.56 -11.69
CA GLY A 594 -25.24 6.28 -10.25
C GLY A 594 -24.71 4.88 -9.89
N ASN A 595 -24.16 4.15 -10.86
CA ASN A 595 -23.78 2.76 -10.76
C ASN A 595 -22.41 2.62 -10.04
N PRO A 596 -22.33 2.01 -8.84
CA PRO A 596 -21.10 2.05 -8.05
C PRO A 596 -19.94 1.22 -8.61
N ILE A 597 -20.14 0.50 -9.72
CA ILE A 597 -19.05 -0.05 -10.56
C ILE A 597 -18.00 1.02 -10.92
N GLU A 598 -18.36 2.31 -10.96
CA GLU A 598 -17.41 3.42 -11.18
C GLU A 598 -16.19 3.36 -10.24
N SER A 599 -16.40 2.84 -9.02
CA SER A 599 -15.35 2.68 -8.01
C SER A 599 -14.31 1.62 -8.40
N ILE A 600 -14.71 0.59 -9.16
CA ILE A 600 -13.80 -0.43 -9.71
C ILE A 600 -12.95 0.19 -10.82
N TYR A 601 -13.54 1.00 -11.71
CA TYR A 601 -12.75 1.74 -12.71
C TYR A 601 -11.77 2.70 -12.03
N LYS A 602 -12.20 3.46 -11.01
CA LYS A 602 -11.33 4.32 -10.19
C LYS A 602 -10.18 3.52 -9.57
N LEU A 603 -10.44 2.31 -9.09
CA LEU A 603 -9.43 1.45 -8.46
C LEU A 603 -8.49 0.79 -9.47
N ILE A 604 -8.96 0.34 -10.64
CA ILE A 604 -8.10 -0.13 -11.76
C ILE A 604 -7.12 0.98 -12.14
N MET A 605 -7.66 2.15 -12.46
CA MET A 605 -6.91 3.35 -12.86
C MET A 605 -5.81 3.73 -11.86
N ASN A 606 -6.13 3.78 -10.57
CA ASN A 606 -5.17 4.10 -9.52
C ASN A 606 -4.22 2.93 -9.18
N SER A 607 -4.52 1.70 -9.61
CA SER A 607 -3.69 0.51 -9.38
C SER A 607 -2.60 0.29 -10.45
N CYS A 608 -2.81 0.80 -11.68
CA CYS A 608 -1.93 0.61 -12.83
C CYS A 608 -0.44 0.84 -12.53
N TYR A 609 -0.10 2.05 -12.07
CA TYR A 609 1.30 2.40 -11.79
C TYR A 609 1.84 1.64 -10.57
N GLY A 610 1.01 1.43 -9.54
CA GLY A 610 1.40 0.82 -8.27
C GLY A 610 2.03 -0.57 -8.41
N LYS A 611 1.55 -1.40 -9.34
CA LYS A 611 2.19 -2.70 -9.62
C LYS A 611 3.59 -2.54 -10.23
N SER A 612 3.75 -1.63 -11.20
CA SER A 612 5.01 -1.45 -11.94
C SER A 612 6.19 -1.06 -11.04
N ILE A 613 5.92 -0.35 -9.93
CA ILE A 613 6.90 0.07 -8.91
C ILE A 613 6.78 -0.70 -7.58
N LEU A 614 6.25 -1.93 -7.57
CA LEU A 614 6.36 -2.82 -6.41
C LEU A 614 7.82 -3.06 -6.03
N LYS A 615 8.13 -3.02 -4.72
CA LYS A 615 9.44 -3.48 -4.22
C LYS A 615 9.65 -4.95 -4.64
N PRO A 616 10.86 -5.33 -5.12
CA PRO A 616 11.24 -6.73 -5.30
C PRO A 616 10.87 -7.60 -4.10
N VAL A 617 10.30 -8.78 -4.37
CA VAL A 617 9.98 -9.76 -3.34
C VAL A 617 11.23 -10.57 -3.02
N TYR A 618 11.92 -10.18 -1.94
CA TYR A 618 13.16 -10.80 -1.47
C TYR A 618 12.93 -11.79 -0.30
N LYS A 619 11.66 -12.12 -0.01
CA LYS A 619 11.27 -13.13 0.99
C LYS A 619 10.16 -14.03 0.44
N ARG A 620 10.26 -15.34 0.67
CA ARG A 620 9.19 -16.33 0.47
C ARG A 620 8.66 -16.78 1.83
N MET A 621 7.41 -17.24 1.86
CA MET A 621 6.79 -17.83 3.05
C MET A 621 6.38 -19.28 2.77
N ASN A 622 6.72 -20.18 3.68
CA ASN A 622 6.41 -21.60 3.61
C ASN A 622 5.90 -22.07 4.99
N THR A 623 5.01 -23.06 5.04
CA THR A 623 4.71 -23.76 6.31
C THR A 623 5.30 -25.15 6.32
N VAL A 624 5.71 -25.60 7.51
CA VAL A 624 6.24 -26.93 7.78
C VAL A 624 5.75 -27.42 9.14
N ASP A 625 5.80 -28.73 9.37
CA ASP A 625 5.72 -29.34 10.69
C ASP A 625 7.06 -29.21 11.45
N ARG A 626 7.13 -29.68 12.70
CA ARG A 626 8.39 -29.67 13.48
C ARG A 626 9.54 -30.39 12.77
N ALA A 627 9.31 -31.58 12.21
CA ALA A 627 10.35 -32.34 11.53
C ALA A 627 10.81 -31.66 10.21
N GLY A 628 9.91 -30.95 9.52
CA GLY A 628 10.25 -30.11 8.38
C GLY A 628 11.01 -28.84 8.75
N LEU A 629 10.71 -28.21 9.91
CA LEU A 629 11.52 -27.09 10.44
C LEU A 629 12.93 -27.56 10.79
N GLU A 630 13.06 -28.66 11.52
CA GLU A 630 14.36 -29.25 11.89
C GLU A 630 15.18 -29.61 10.65
N ARG A 631 14.54 -30.15 9.59
CA ARG A 631 15.20 -30.39 8.30
C ARG A 631 15.61 -29.11 7.56
N GLU A 632 14.71 -28.15 7.38
CA GLU A 632 15.05 -26.90 6.67
C GLU A 632 16.11 -26.08 7.44
N LEU A 633 16.19 -26.19 8.78
CA LEU A 633 17.27 -25.62 9.59
C LEU A 633 18.62 -26.33 9.39
N LEU A 634 18.64 -27.64 9.13
CA LEU A 634 19.87 -28.37 8.81
C LEU A 634 20.31 -28.11 7.36
N ASP A 635 19.40 -28.32 6.41
CA ASP A 635 19.70 -28.33 4.97
C ASP A 635 19.82 -26.91 4.38
N ASN A 636 19.01 -25.96 4.87
CA ASN A 636 18.80 -24.64 4.24
C ASN A 636 18.96 -23.45 5.23
N SER A 637 19.70 -23.62 6.33
CA SER A 637 19.92 -22.58 7.36
C SER A 637 20.25 -21.19 6.82
N ALA A 638 21.18 -21.10 5.85
CA ALA A 638 21.61 -19.84 5.24
C ALA A 638 20.48 -19.07 4.52
N ASP A 639 19.39 -19.75 4.16
CA ASP A 639 18.24 -19.18 3.46
C ASP A 639 17.10 -18.78 4.43
N ILE A 640 17.16 -19.16 5.71
CA ILE A 640 16.11 -18.89 6.71
C ILE A 640 16.38 -17.56 7.41
N LEU A 641 15.40 -16.64 7.35
CA LEU A 641 15.47 -15.33 8.01
C LEU A 641 14.85 -15.37 9.42
N CYS A 642 13.72 -16.07 9.56
CA CYS A 642 13.12 -16.45 10.83
C CYS A 642 12.01 -17.51 10.61
N TRP A 643 11.51 -18.06 11.71
CA TRP A 643 10.28 -18.87 11.75
C TRP A 643 9.38 -18.38 12.89
N GLU A 644 8.07 -18.53 12.72
CA GLU A 644 7.04 -18.19 13.71
C GLU A 644 6.14 -19.42 13.92
N PRO A 645 5.83 -19.83 15.16
CA PRO A 645 4.87 -20.91 15.39
C PRO A 645 3.48 -20.51 14.90
N LEU A 646 2.71 -21.48 14.40
CA LEU A 646 1.32 -21.32 14.00
C LEU A 646 0.41 -21.86 15.10
N TYR A 647 -0.38 -20.97 15.70
CA TYR A 647 -1.47 -21.24 16.62
C TYR A 647 -1.06 -21.98 17.91
N ASP A 648 -1.07 -23.31 17.89
CA ASP A 648 -0.67 -24.18 19.00
C ASP A 648 0.82 -24.59 18.93
N GLY A 649 1.48 -24.35 17.79
CA GLY A 649 2.87 -24.72 17.55
C GLY A 649 3.07 -26.08 16.84
N GLY A 650 1.99 -26.76 16.39
CA GLY A 650 2.09 -27.98 15.59
C GLY A 650 2.71 -27.77 14.21
N ARG A 651 2.59 -26.56 13.66
CA ARG A 651 3.30 -26.10 12.45
C ARG A 651 4.01 -24.76 12.68
N TYR A 652 4.92 -24.44 11.77
CA TYR A 652 5.72 -23.22 11.76
C TYR A 652 5.64 -22.51 10.40
N LEU A 653 5.53 -21.19 10.40
CA LEU A 653 5.65 -20.32 9.24
C LEU A 653 7.10 -19.86 9.08
N LEU A 654 7.81 -20.43 8.11
CA LEU A 654 9.19 -20.07 7.76
C LEU A 654 9.19 -18.90 6.79
N LYS A 655 10.03 -17.91 7.08
CA LYS A 655 10.32 -16.77 6.21
C LYS A 655 11.73 -16.95 5.67
N GLN A 656 11.84 -17.33 4.40
CA GLN A 656 13.12 -17.58 3.74
C GLN A 656 13.47 -16.43 2.80
N SER A 657 14.76 -16.24 2.53
CA SER A 657 15.27 -15.27 1.55
C SER A 657 14.87 -15.66 0.12
N CYS A 658 14.87 -14.69 -0.80
CA CYS A 658 14.78 -14.95 -2.24
C CYS A 658 15.84 -14.14 -3.00
N PRO A 659 16.65 -14.78 -3.86
CA PRO A 659 17.57 -14.07 -4.74
C PRO A 659 16.83 -13.06 -5.64
N LEU A 660 17.33 -11.82 -5.68
CA LEU A 660 16.75 -10.71 -6.47
C LEU A 660 16.77 -10.93 -8.00
N ILE A 661 17.34 -12.04 -8.49
CA ILE A 661 17.40 -12.38 -9.92
C ILE A 661 16.02 -12.68 -10.52
N SER A 662 15.04 -13.08 -9.70
CA SER A 662 13.64 -13.30 -10.11
C SER A 662 12.78 -12.02 -10.07
N ALA A 663 13.34 -10.89 -9.62
CA ALA A 663 12.61 -9.62 -9.54
C ALA A 663 12.52 -8.95 -10.91
N ASN A 664 11.29 -8.87 -11.43
CA ASN A 664 10.95 -8.47 -12.79
C ASN A 664 9.76 -7.48 -12.73
N SER A 665 9.94 -6.22 -13.14
CA SER A 665 8.85 -5.23 -13.26
C SER A 665 9.21 -4.08 -14.21
N PHE A 666 8.25 -3.23 -14.60
CA PHE A 666 8.48 -2.10 -15.51
C PHE A 666 8.50 -0.73 -14.77
N PRO A 667 9.49 -0.44 -13.91
CA PRO A 667 9.47 0.70 -13.00
C PRO A 667 9.51 2.06 -13.71
N THR A 668 10.00 2.11 -14.95
CA THR A 668 10.11 3.33 -15.78
C THR A 668 8.77 4.03 -15.90
N PHE A 669 7.70 3.29 -16.24
CA PHE A 669 6.34 3.79 -16.31
C PHE A 669 5.86 4.35 -14.97
N GLY A 670 6.00 3.59 -13.87
CA GLY A 670 5.49 4.04 -12.58
C GLY A 670 6.25 5.23 -11.99
N VAL A 671 7.55 5.37 -12.30
CA VAL A 671 8.30 6.61 -12.02
C VAL A 671 7.74 7.76 -12.84
N GLN A 672 7.62 7.62 -14.16
CA GLN A 672 7.14 8.68 -15.04
C GLN A 672 5.68 9.08 -14.76
N VAL A 673 4.79 8.15 -14.40
CA VAL A 673 3.43 8.44 -13.92
C VAL A 673 3.45 9.30 -12.65
N LEU A 674 4.27 8.92 -11.66
CA LEU A 674 4.43 9.72 -10.45
C LEU A 674 5.06 11.09 -10.74
N SER A 675 5.90 11.22 -11.76
CA SER A 675 6.54 12.50 -12.10
C SER A 675 5.64 13.41 -12.95
N MET A 676 4.88 12.87 -13.90
CA MET A 676 3.85 13.63 -14.61
C MET A 676 2.69 14.01 -13.68
N SER A 677 2.36 13.20 -12.67
CA SER A 677 1.38 13.58 -11.64
C SER A 677 1.90 14.76 -10.80
N LYS A 678 3.18 14.74 -10.40
CA LYS A 678 3.86 15.90 -9.78
C LYS A 678 3.91 17.11 -10.73
N ARG A 679 4.09 16.93 -12.04
CA ARG A 679 4.06 18.01 -13.04
C ARG A 679 2.70 18.71 -13.11
N ILE A 680 1.61 17.95 -13.22
CA ILE A 680 0.23 18.51 -13.23
C ILE A 680 -0.01 19.41 -12.02
N MET A 681 0.33 18.92 -10.81
CA MET A 681 0.18 19.70 -9.58
C MET A 681 1.13 20.93 -9.53
N THR A 682 2.35 20.80 -10.05
CA THR A 682 3.32 21.92 -10.12
C THR A 682 2.88 23.00 -11.11
N GLU A 683 2.30 22.64 -12.26
CA GLU A 683 1.77 23.59 -13.24
C GLU A 683 0.74 24.54 -12.59
N VAL A 684 -0.08 24.02 -11.66
CA VAL A 684 -1.03 24.80 -10.86
C VAL A 684 -0.32 25.56 -9.73
N MET A 685 0.36 24.86 -8.82
CA MET A 685 0.96 25.48 -7.62
C MET A 685 2.03 26.54 -7.93
N ALA A 686 2.87 26.32 -8.94
CA ALA A 686 3.88 27.29 -9.33
C ALA A 686 3.26 28.51 -10.04
N THR A 687 2.17 28.32 -10.79
CA THR A 687 1.43 29.46 -11.38
C THR A 687 0.72 30.27 -10.29
N ALA A 688 0.13 29.62 -9.29
CA ALA A 688 -0.42 30.33 -8.13
C ALA A 688 0.66 31.14 -7.39
N GLN A 689 1.81 30.54 -7.09
CA GLN A 689 2.93 31.26 -6.47
C GLN A 689 3.46 32.41 -7.32
N ASP A 690 3.62 32.22 -8.64
CA ASP A 690 4.11 33.25 -9.56
C ASP A 690 3.22 34.50 -9.61
N TYR A 691 1.92 34.36 -9.33
CA TYR A 691 0.94 35.45 -9.25
C TYR A 691 0.50 35.79 -7.81
N ASN A 692 1.23 35.32 -6.79
CA ASN A 692 0.99 35.54 -5.35
C ASN A 692 -0.38 35.04 -4.81
N LEU A 693 -0.99 34.07 -5.48
CA LEU A 693 -2.27 33.46 -5.13
C LEU A 693 -2.08 32.42 -3.98
N PRO A 694 -2.68 32.60 -2.79
CA PRO A 694 -2.35 31.76 -1.62
C PRO A 694 -2.81 30.31 -1.70
N ILE A 695 -1.85 29.38 -1.56
CA ILE A 695 -2.07 27.95 -1.31
C ILE A 695 -1.41 27.59 0.03
N TYR A 696 -2.13 26.86 0.88
CA TYR A 696 -1.74 26.56 2.26
C TYR A 696 -1.27 25.12 2.48
N TYR A 697 -1.79 24.17 1.71
CA TYR A 697 -1.49 22.74 1.85
C TYR A 697 -1.64 22.01 0.52
N THR A 698 -0.97 20.87 0.39
CA THR A 698 -1.23 19.89 -0.66
C THR A 698 -1.09 18.47 -0.13
N ASP A 699 -1.92 17.57 -0.65
CA ASP A 699 -1.77 16.13 -0.46
C ASP A 699 -2.03 15.36 -1.74
N THR A 700 -0.96 15.15 -2.50
CA THR A 700 -0.91 14.29 -3.70
C THR A 700 -1.69 14.84 -4.89
N ASP A 701 -3.02 14.90 -4.79
CA ASP A 701 -3.97 15.27 -5.83
C ASP A 701 -4.77 16.55 -5.52
N SER A 702 -4.85 16.99 -4.25
CA SER A 702 -5.53 18.24 -3.88
C SER A 702 -4.60 19.35 -3.34
N ILE A 703 -5.13 20.57 -3.35
CA ILE A 703 -4.56 21.77 -2.71
C ILE A 703 -5.61 22.53 -1.88
N HIS A 704 -5.24 23.00 -0.69
CA HIS A 704 -6.04 24.00 0.04
C HIS A 704 -5.67 25.39 -0.45
N ILE A 705 -6.59 26.02 -1.18
CA ILE A 705 -6.42 27.32 -1.84
C ILE A 705 -7.44 28.33 -1.31
N ASP A 706 -7.07 29.62 -1.25
CA ASP A 706 -8.02 30.70 -1.05
C ASP A 706 -9.07 30.74 -2.19
N ARG A 707 -10.34 30.87 -1.84
CA ARG A 707 -11.47 30.84 -2.80
C ARG A 707 -11.37 31.97 -3.83
N ALA A 708 -10.96 33.17 -3.40
CA ALA A 708 -10.85 34.33 -4.29
C ALA A 708 -9.73 34.15 -5.35
N SER A 709 -8.77 33.27 -5.07
CA SER A 709 -7.64 32.97 -5.95
C SER A 709 -7.96 31.97 -7.08
N ILE A 710 -9.07 31.23 -7.03
CA ILE A 710 -9.37 30.16 -8.00
C ILE A 710 -9.60 30.70 -9.41
N GLU A 711 -10.40 31.76 -9.57
CA GLU A 711 -10.71 32.31 -10.90
C GLU A 711 -9.50 33.02 -11.55
N PRO A 712 -8.72 33.88 -10.84
CA PRO A 712 -7.45 34.38 -11.36
C PRO A 712 -6.48 33.25 -11.76
N LEU A 713 -6.39 32.19 -10.95
CA LEU A 713 -5.53 31.03 -11.26
C LEU A 713 -5.98 30.32 -12.54
N SER A 714 -7.29 30.17 -12.77
CA SER A 714 -7.86 29.62 -14.00
C SER A 714 -7.42 30.44 -15.23
N VAL A 715 -7.54 31.77 -15.16
CA VAL A 715 -7.14 32.68 -16.23
C VAL A 715 -5.62 32.60 -16.51
N TYR A 716 -4.78 32.69 -15.49
CA TYR A 716 -3.31 32.63 -15.67
C TYR A 716 -2.84 31.24 -16.14
N PHE A 717 -3.46 30.16 -15.66
CA PHE A 717 -3.16 28.80 -16.13
C PHE A 717 -3.53 28.63 -17.61
N ARG A 718 -4.70 29.13 -18.03
CA ARG A 718 -5.14 29.11 -19.44
C ARG A 718 -4.20 29.90 -20.34
N GLN A 719 -3.76 31.09 -19.90
CA GLN A 719 -2.74 31.89 -20.61
C GLN A 719 -1.39 31.15 -20.72
N ARG A 720 -0.93 30.50 -19.64
CA ARG A 720 0.39 29.85 -19.56
C ARG A 720 0.48 28.49 -20.27
N PHE A 721 -0.65 27.78 -20.41
CA PHE A 721 -0.66 26.39 -20.89
C PHE A 721 -1.68 26.07 -21.98
N GLY A 722 -2.52 27.01 -22.41
CA GLY A 722 -3.50 26.79 -23.49
C GLY A 722 -4.58 25.76 -23.16
N ARG A 723 -4.88 25.54 -21.87
CA ARG A 723 -5.81 24.51 -21.37
C ARG A 723 -6.73 25.09 -20.30
N GLU A 724 -7.97 24.61 -20.23
CA GLU A 724 -8.89 24.93 -19.14
C GLU A 724 -8.41 24.27 -17.83
N LEU A 725 -8.37 25.03 -16.74
CA LEU A 725 -8.03 24.50 -15.42
C LEU A 725 -9.21 23.78 -14.76
N ILE A 726 -10.41 24.38 -14.83
CA ILE A 726 -11.59 23.94 -14.07
C ILE A 726 -12.47 23.02 -14.92
N GLY A 727 -12.94 21.91 -14.35
CA GLY A 727 -13.93 21.07 -15.01
C GLY A 727 -14.04 19.63 -14.48
N LYS A 728 -14.33 18.69 -15.38
CA LYS A 728 -14.65 17.28 -15.06
C LYS A 728 -13.91 16.26 -15.93
N ASP A 729 -13.04 16.71 -16.84
CA ASP A 729 -12.19 15.84 -17.68
C ASP A 729 -10.78 15.64 -17.08
N LEU A 730 -10.04 14.65 -17.60
CA LEU A 730 -8.65 14.40 -17.25
C LEU A 730 -7.77 15.65 -17.45
N GLY A 731 -6.99 15.98 -16.41
CA GLY A 731 -6.09 17.13 -16.36
C GLY A 731 -6.74 18.43 -15.87
N GLN A 732 -8.04 18.41 -15.59
CA GLN A 732 -8.78 19.51 -14.96
C GLN A 732 -8.88 19.32 -13.44
N PHE A 733 -9.40 20.33 -12.75
CA PHE A 733 -9.59 20.38 -11.30
C PHE A 733 -11.03 20.80 -10.94
N HIS A 734 -11.49 20.40 -9.75
CA HIS A 734 -12.70 20.93 -9.11
C HIS A 734 -12.52 20.98 -7.59
N SER A 735 -13.39 21.68 -6.86
CA SER A 735 -13.45 21.54 -5.41
C SER A 735 -14.06 20.19 -5.02
N ASP A 736 -13.53 19.51 -4.01
CA ASP A 736 -13.99 18.20 -3.52
C ASP A 736 -14.74 18.28 -2.17
N PHE A 737 -14.98 19.50 -1.65
CA PHE A 737 -15.90 19.69 -0.52
C PHE A 737 -17.33 19.28 -0.89
N PRO A 738 -18.10 18.70 0.06
CA PRO A 738 -19.44 18.21 -0.22
C PRO A 738 -20.43 19.33 -0.51
N ASP A 739 -21.47 19.00 -1.27
CA ASP A 739 -22.67 19.82 -1.39
C ASP A 739 -23.38 19.93 -0.02
N SER A 740 -23.93 21.11 0.26
CA SER A 740 -24.60 21.42 1.54
C SER A 740 -26.13 21.33 1.43
N PRO A 741 -26.86 21.34 2.56
CA PRO A 741 -28.32 21.41 2.56
C PRO A 741 -28.90 22.66 1.87
N SER A 742 -28.12 23.73 1.67
CA SER A 742 -28.58 24.90 0.92
C SER A 742 -28.62 24.70 -0.60
N GLY A 743 -28.03 23.60 -1.11
CA GLY A 743 -27.83 23.35 -2.54
C GLY A 743 -26.54 23.97 -3.10
N GLU A 744 -25.80 24.74 -2.29
CA GLU A 744 -24.45 25.23 -2.62
C GLU A 744 -23.36 24.36 -1.98
N MET A 745 -22.13 24.46 -2.46
CA MET A 745 -20.99 23.73 -1.90
C MET A 745 -20.52 24.38 -0.58
N TYR A 746 -20.13 23.56 0.39
CA TYR A 746 -19.49 24.03 1.63
C TYR A 746 -18.16 24.76 1.38
N ILE A 747 -17.88 25.79 2.18
CA ILE A 747 -16.62 26.55 2.16
C ILE A 747 -15.95 26.42 3.53
N SER A 748 -14.64 26.23 3.58
CA SER A 748 -13.89 26.22 4.85
C SER A 748 -13.69 27.64 5.34
N ARG A 749 -14.16 27.92 6.57
CA ARG A 749 -13.98 29.21 7.27
C ARG A 749 -12.74 29.25 8.16
N TYR A 750 -12.30 28.09 8.63
CA TYR A 750 -11.09 27.90 9.43
C TYR A 750 -10.32 26.69 8.92
N PHE A 751 -9.11 26.88 8.42
CA PHE A 751 -8.17 25.80 8.08
C PHE A 751 -7.01 25.78 9.09
N VAL A 752 -6.85 24.67 9.80
CA VAL A 752 -5.78 24.46 10.79
C VAL A 752 -4.94 23.25 10.39
N GLY A 753 -3.84 23.52 9.68
CA GLY A 753 -2.90 22.52 9.18
C GLY A 753 -1.71 22.33 10.13
N VAL A 754 -1.69 21.21 10.87
CA VAL A 754 -0.68 20.92 11.91
C VAL A 754 0.42 19.96 11.45
N GLY A 755 0.21 19.23 10.35
CA GLY A 755 1.23 18.37 9.73
C GLY A 755 0.78 17.67 8.45
N LYS A 756 1.64 16.78 7.92
CA LYS A 756 1.37 15.99 6.70
C LYS A 756 0.23 14.99 6.96
N LYS A 757 -0.91 15.16 6.27
CA LYS A 757 -2.17 14.45 6.52
C LYS A 757 -2.68 14.64 7.97
N ALA A 758 -2.48 15.85 8.52
CA ALA A 758 -2.90 16.26 9.84
C ALA A 758 -3.48 17.70 9.78
N TYR A 759 -4.78 17.84 9.51
CA TYR A 759 -5.47 19.12 9.33
C TYR A 759 -6.97 19.07 9.67
N LEU A 760 -7.54 20.25 9.93
CA LEU A 760 -8.97 20.50 10.15
C LEU A 760 -9.45 21.65 9.27
N ASP A 761 -10.59 21.45 8.63
CA ASP A 761 -11.46 22.46 8.03
C ASP A 761 -12.76 22.57 8.83
N ILE A 762 -13.17 23.78 9.21
CA ILE A 762 -14.52 24.08 9.70
C ILE A 762 -15.34 24.61 8.53
N LEU A 763 -16.29 23.80 8.07
CA LEU A 763 -17.08 24.04 6.86
C LEU A 763 -18.38 24.77 7.18
N VAL A 764 -18.73 25.78 6.40
CA VAL A 764 -19.95 26.59 6.55
C VAL A 764 -20.60 26.85 5.19
N ASP A 765 -21.93 26.78 5.10
CA ASP A 765 -22.70 27.12 3.89
C ASP A 765 -23.29 28.54 3.95
N SER A 766 -23.99 28.95 2.90
CA SER A 766 -24.67 30.25 2.78
C SER A 766 -25.84 30.47 3.73
N GLN A 767 -26.39 29.40 4.32
CA GLN A 767 -27.44 29.48 5.35
C GLN A 767 -26.86 29.45 6.77
N GLY A 768 -25.54 29.30 6.91
CA GLY A 768 -24.85 29.22 8.19
C GLY A 768 -24.84 27.84 8.82
N ASN A 769 -25.29 26.79 8.12
CA ASN A 769 -25.13 25.41 8.58
C ASN A 769 -23.64 25.08 8.68
N LYS A 770 -23.24 24.31 9.70
CA LYS A 770 -21.84 24.03 9.99
C LYS A 770 -21.55 22.53 10.01
N THR A 771 -20.45 22.15 9.39
CA THR A 771 -19.87 20.81 9.46
C THR A 771 -18.33 20.94 9.49
N TYR A 772 -17.62 19.84 9.26
CA TYR A 772 -16.16 19.80 9.34
C TYR A 772 -15.59 18.82 8.30
N HIS A 773 -14.31 18.99 7.99
CA HIS A 773 -13.49 17.95 7.38
C HIS A 773 -12.20 17.84 8.17
N ALA A 774 -11.95 16.69 8.81
CA ALA A 774 -10.80 16.51 9.71
C ALA A 774 -10.03 15.25 9.33
N ARG A 775 -8.69 15.35 9.25
CA ARG A 775 -7.82 14.20 9.00
C ARG A 775 -6.63 14.24 9.94
N LEU A 776 -6.43 13.18 10.73
CA LEU A 776 -5.26 13.00 11.60
C LEU A 776 -4.66 11.61 11.37
N LYS A 777 -3.63 11.53 10.51
CA LYS A 777 -3.08 10.27 9.98
C LYS A 777 -2.69 9.26 11.06
N GLY A 778 -3.46 8.19 11.15
CA GLY A 778 -3.24 7.06 12.07
C GLY A 778 -4.24 7.00 13.21
N ILE A 779 -5.04 8.06 13.41
CA ILE A 779 -6.15 8.11 14.37
C ILE A 779 -7.46 7.85 13.59
N PRO A 780 -8.32 6.92 14.02
CA PRO A 780 -9.65 6.75 13.45
C PRO A 780 -10.52 8.00 13.65
N GLU A 781 -11.37 8.32 12.67
CA GLU A 781 -12.31 9.45 12.74
C GLU A 781 -13.18 9.41 14.00
N GLN A 782 -13.72 8.25 14.37
CA GLN A 782 -14.53 8.11 15.59
C GLN A 782 -13.73 8.34 16.89
N ALA A 783 -12.44 7.99 16.93
CA ALA A 783 -11.59 8.28 18.10
C ALA A 783 -11.33 9.78 18.25
N LEU A 784 -11.12 10.46 17.12
CA LEU A 784 -10.96 11.92 17.03
C LEU A 784 -12.26 12.67 17.39
N LEU A 785 -13.43 12.12 17.03
CA LEU A 785 -14.74 12.65 17.45
C LEU A 785 -15.05 12.39 18.93
N ASN A 786 -14.64 11.24 19.48
CA ASN A 786 -14.81 10.95 20.91
C ASN A 786 -13.97 11.92 21.76
N GLU A 787 -12.72 12.16 21.39
CA GLU A 787 -11.85 13.16 22.02
C GLU A 787 -12.43 14.58 21.92
N ALA A 788 -12.97 14.97 20.75
CA ALA A 788 -13.64 16.26 20.59
C ALA A 788 -14.90 16.39 21.48
N ARG A 789 -15.70 15.34 21.63
CA ARG A 789 -16.86 15.31 22.54
C ARG A 789 -16.44 15.37 24.00
N ALA A 790 -15.38 14.67 24.41
CA ALA A 790 -14.86 14.73 25.77
C ALA A 790 -14.43 16.16 26.17
N ARG A 791 -13.87 16.92 25.22
CA ARG A 791 -13.51 18.34 25.40
C ARG A 791 -14.72 19.27 25.49
N MET A 792 -15.72 19.06 24.63
CA MET A 792 -16.88 19.95 24.48
C MET A 792 -18.16 19.12 24.21
N PRO A 793 -18.79 18.52 25.23
CA PRO A 793 -19.90 17.57 25.03
C PRO A 793 -21.06 18.15 24.22
N ASN A 794 -21.40 19.42 24.47
CA ASN A 794 -22.51 20.13 23.84
C ASN A 794 -22.12 20.85 22.53
N ASN A 795 -20.85 20.82 22.12
CA ASN A 795 -20.37 21.46 20.89
C ASN A 795 -19.10 20.77 20.35
N TYR A 796 -19.28 19.62 19.70
CA TYR A 796 -18.16 18.82 19.19
C TYR A 796 -17.32 19.57 18.12
N LEU A 797 -17.88 20.55 17.39
CA LEU A 797 -17.11 21.37 16.44
C LEU A 797 -16.11 22.27 17.17
N ALA A 798 -16.51 22.89 18.29
CA ALA A 798 -15.57 23.60 19.16
C ALA A 798 -14.56 22.65 19.81
N GLY A 799 -14.97 21.42 20.15
CA GLY A 799 -14.08 20.36 20.63
C GLY A 799 -12.99 19.97 19.62
N LEU A 800 -13.37 19.81 18.34
CA LEU A 800 -12.46 19.57 17.22
C LEU A 800 -11.51 20.76 17.02
N TYR A 801 -12.03 21.99 16.98
CA TYR A 801 -11.22 23.19 16.87
C TYR A 801 -10.19 23.27 18.00
N ASN A 802 -10.61 23.06 19.26
CA ASN A 802 -9.70 23.07 20.42
C ASN A 802 -8.63 21.98 20.33
N LEU A 803 -8.97 20.77 19.85
CA LEU A 803 -8.01 19.68 19.63
C LEU A 803 -6.94 20.06 18.59
N TYR A 804 -7.34 20.65 17.46
CA TYR A 804 -6.39 21.08 16.44
C TYR A 804 -5.60 22.35 16.83
N ALA A 805 -6.20 23.27 17.59
CA ALA A 805 -5.50 24.40 18.18
C ALA A 805 -4.44 23.96 19.20
N ASP A 806 -4.72 22.92 20.00
CA ASP A 806 -3.73 22.34 20.91
C ASP A 806 -2.58 21.66 20.16
N LEU A 807 -2.88 20.88 19.11
CA LEU A 807 -1.87 20.29 18.21
C LEU A 807 -1.06 21.36 17.46
N TYR A 808 -1.70 22.49 17.08
CA TYR A 808 -1.03 23.64 16.48
C TYR A 808 -0.04 24.28 17.47
N ASN A 809 -0.44 24.42 18.73
CA ASN A 809 0.41 24.86 19.84
C ASN A 809 1.35 23.77 20.39
N SER A 810 1.48 22.63 19.70
CA SER A 810 2.38 21.51 20.03
C SER A 810 2.14 20.84 21.39
N LYS A 811 0.92 20.95 21.95
CA LYS A 811 0.54 20.21 23.17
C LYS A 811 0.34 18.72 22.82
N PRO A 812 0.96 17.76 23.53
CA PRO A 812 0.75 16.32 23.32
C PRO A 812 -0.72 15.91 23.53
N GLN A 813 -1.20 14.94 22.75
CA GLN A 813 -2.58 14.43 22.83
C GLN A 813 -2.58 12.90 22.87
N THR A 814 -3.47 12.33 23.67
CA THR A 814 -3.68 10.88 23.80
C THR A 814 -5.02 10.51 23.17
N PHE A 815 -5.11 9.37 22.51
CA PHE A 815 -6.35 8.88 21.89
C PHE A 815 -6.51 7.38 22.21
N ASN A 816 -7.67 6.99 22.76
CA ASN A 816 -8.10 5.60 22.67
C ASN A 816 -8.54 5.34 21.21
N LEU A 817 -7.89 4.41 20.52
CA LEU A 817 -8.17 4.14 19.10
C LEU A 817 -9.31 3.13 18.89
N LEU A 818 -9.99 2.73 19.97
CA LEU A 818 -11.26 2.01 19.95
C LEU A 818 -12.43 2.96 20.23
N TYR A 819 -13.57 2.71 19.59
CA TYR A 819 -14.83 3.37 19.90
C TYR A 819 -15.64 2.56 20.93
N GLU A 820 -16.68 3.15 21.50
CA GLU A 820 -17.48 2.51 22.54
C GLU A 820 -18.16 1.23 22.03
N GLY A 821 -17.98 0.12 22.76
CA GLY A 821 -18.44 -1.21 22.35
C GLY A 821 -17.57 -1.90 21.28
N ALA A 822 -16.50 -1.27 20.79
CA ALA A 822 -15.59 -1.90 19.82
C ALA A 822 -14.68 -2.93 20.49
N VAL A 823 -14.60 -4.12 19.88
CA VAL A 823 -13.53 -5.10 20.11
C VAL A 823 -12.62 -5.13 18.90
N ARG A 824 -11.31 -5.17 19.13
CA ARG A 824 -10.31 -5.31 18.06
C ARG A 824 -9.58 -6.63 18.18
N PHE A 825 -9.67 -7.47 17.15
CA PHE A 825 -8.82 -8.66 17.06
C PHE A 825 -7.41 -8.28 16.59
N VAL A 826 -6.42 -8.54 17.43
CA VAL A 826 -4.99 -8.34 17.17
C VAL A 826 -4.32 -9.70 17.05
N ARG A 827 -3.38 -9.85 16.12
CA ARG A 827 -2.64 -11.11 15.93
C ARG A 827 -1.40 -11.14 16.83
N ASP A 828 -1.23 -12.18 17.61
CA ASP A 828 -0.12 -12.38 18.54
C ASP A 828 1.13 -12.97 17.85
N ALA A 829 2.16 -13.27 18.66
CA ALA A 829 3.43 -13.84 18.20
C ALA A 829 3.31 -15.28 17.67
N ASN A 830 2.28 -16.02 18.09
CA ASN A 830 1.96 -17.37 17.61
C ASN A 830 1.00 -17.31 16.40
N LEU A 831 0.83 -16.13 15.80
CA LEU A 831 -0.06 -15.89 14.67
C LEU A 831 -1.55 -16.15 14.98
N ALA A 832 -1.92 -16.34 16.25
CA ALA A 832 -3.29 -16.47 16.71
C ALA A 832 -3.95 -15.09 16.91
N TYR A 833 -5.28 -15.01 16.84
CA TYR A 833 -6.01 -13.77 17.08
C TYR A 833 -6.50 -13.68 18.53
N ARG A 834 -6.28 -12.53 19.17
CA ARG A 834 -6.71 -12.19 20.52
C ARG A 834 -7.56 -10.92 20.55
N CYS A 835 -8.47 -10.85 21.50
CA CYS A 835 -9.27 -9.68 21.82
C CYS A 835 -8.39 -8.54 22.36
N ARG A 836 -8.70 -7.31 21.95
CA ARG A 836 -8.28 -6.08 22.64
C ARG A 836 -9.48 -5.15 22.86
N VAL A 837 -9.65 -4.72 24.11
CA VAL A 837 -10.71 -3.81 24.60
C VAL A 837 -10.19 -2.40 24.88
N ILE A 838 -8.87 -2.20 24.87
CA ILE A 838 -8.22 -0.91 24.67
C ILE A 838 -7.17 -1.08 23.56
N PHE A 839 -7.06 -0.08 22.68
CA PHE A 839 -5.95 -0.03 21.72
C PHE A 839 -5.34 1.36 21.75
N GLU A 840 -4.48 1.57 22.74
CA GLU A 840 -3.53 2.67 22.74
C GLU A 840 -2.33 2.29 21.87
N LYS A 841 -1.67 3.30 21.31
CA LYS A 841 -0.42 3.11 20.59
C LYS A 841 0.54 4.18 21.06
N GLU A 842 1.55 3.76 21.81
CA GLU A 842 2.62 4.64 22.25
C GLU A 842 3.29 5.34 21.04
N PRO A 843 3.83 6.56 21.23
CA PRO A 843 4.76 7.13 20.28
C PRO A 843 5.85 6.09 19.99
N ALA A 844 6.16 5.86 18.72
CA ALA A 844 7.27 4.98 18.39
C ALA A 844 8.55 5.64 18.88
N GLU A 845 9.09 5.14 20.00
CA GLU A 845 10.40 5.55 20.52
C GLU A 845 11.46 5.41 19.42
N GLN A 846 12.58 6.12 19.61
CA GLN A 846 13.74 5.93 18.75
C GLN A 846 14.38 4.56 19.04
N ILE A 847 13.79 3.50 18.48
CA ILE A 847 14.43 2.17 18.34
C ILE A 847 15.84 2.42 17.81
N GLY A 848 16.83 2.07 18.64
CA GLY A 848 18.24 2.40 18.38
C GLY A 848 18.68 2.00 16.98
N GLY A 849 19.51 2.85 16.36
CA GLY A 849 19.82 2.77 14.92
C GLY A 849 20.41 1.43 14.45
N GLU A 850 20.94 0.62 15.37
CA GLU A 850 21.58 -0.68 15.12
C GLU A 850 20.65 -1.69 14.42
N LEU A 851 19.33 -1.64 14.68
CA LEU A 851 18.36 -2.59 14.10
C LEU A 851 17.84 -2.21 12.70
N ARG A 852 18.41 -1.18 12.04
CA ARG A 852 18.02 -0.77 10.67
C ARG A 852 18.98 -1.18 9.56
N LEU A 853 20.09 -1.86 9.86
CA LEU A 853 21.08 -2.29 8.87
C LEU A 853 20.64 -3.47 7.96
N HIS A 854 19.39 -3.96 8.09
CA HIS A 854 18.84 -5.09 7.33
C HIS A 854 17.41 -4.82 6.78
N GLN A 855 17.26 -3.84 5.87
CA GLN A 855 16.04 -3.60 5.07
C GLN A 855 16.31 -3.21 3.61
#